data_AF-A0A432E1R4-F1
#
_entry.id   AF-A0A432E1R4-F1
#
_cell.length_a   1.000
_cell.length_b   1.000
_cell.length_c   1.000
_cell.angle_alpha   90.00
_cell.angle_beta   90.00
_cell.angle_gamma   90.00
#
_symmetry.space_group_name_H-M   'P 1'
#
loop_
_entity.id
_entity.type
_entity.pdbx_description
1 polymer ?
#
loop_
_entity_poly.entity_id
_entity_poly.type
_entity_poly.pdbx_seq_one_letter_code
_entity_poly.pdbx_strand_id
1 'polypeptide(L)'
;MSYKKVSNWYHKAHPVPMTDSLCDGIIYRKRWNAAENKNDYYALTSFIAGKPINIEIFGAVGDATTDDSDAFLKAADFVNRIYDFVSANGNDSQEDWSLEKVGVTLVGKSPVGYRIEKTIQFKKPVNFLVEKIFYRGTRDKTALIFQNSHRNIIDTHVTAYPKADFSSDDFVGIHIQGAVYSTLKIGASFFTKGVICEANKTTGIFEGFAWNDIQLKSFQTNLDSFVIRNMNNGWANANRVTGGEFGSFSGLLDENKPVKRRRTFIKFEKDAASKGCNSWLFLNQSFEGKLLDSNKKEIQETLCFDFSEADCTGMSIVEPRIENVNDKRVGIFRRGSEFSYKSGQYVSVTDFTDENGIKYIGENPIVLLDENLSGDYKQDGKTESTNPYVIPQTYVKNLESFNENTGLVPNAYYPNKFCQVFKINDHNTSLWVRWHRFAEFVIFDENRKIITDITKLEAQKKLIDYRSGDYWVDVTNPQVGVIRVGAPANNDYVNSFPFIPEAKYVGIIQRIYDKARLKVMMNKEDIGKIEKVKFLSIPEDTYALADDLSSSNLSGFNFNTGEKLYNFNTHKTSIIKESGVPVSLLGYTVDATNGSRTFTVKTGDPEKLSLGTIFYINTVGGTVRFKIVEKKGNVITANMPSPAAMVDEAITFPLCTYDTY
;
A
#
# COMPACT_ATOMS: atom_id res chain seq x y z
N MET A 1 37.47 43.44 -4.20
CA MET A 1 37.21 42.53 -3.07
C MET A 1 37.94 43.06 -1.84
N SER A 2 37.29 43.10 -0.67
CA SER A 2 37.89 43.60 0.57
C SER A 2 38.25 42.44 1.51
N TYR A 3 39.45 42.47 2.08
CA TYR A 3 39.94 41.48 3.06
C TYR A 3 40.14 42.13 4.44
N LYS A 4 39.87 41.38 5.51
CA LYS A 4 40.07 41.81 6.90
C LYS A 4 41.09 40.92 7.59
N LYS A 5 42.02 41.52 8.33
CA LYS A 5 42.99 40.78 9.17
C LYS A 5 42.22 39.94 10.20
N VAL A 6 42.57 38.67 10.32
CA VAL A 6 41.95 37.71 11.25
C VAL A 6 43.05 36.93 11.99
N SER A 7 42.84 36.69 13.28
CA SER A 7 43.74 35.86 14.10
C SER A 7 43.19 34.45 14.32
N ASN A 8 41.86 34.29 14.19
CA ASN A 8 41.15 33.04 14.43
C ASN A 8 40.21 32.72 13.25
N TRP A 9 40.05 31.43 13.00
CA TRP A 9 39.13 30.76 12.12
C TRP A 9 37.70 30.82 12.69
N TYR A 10 36.77 31.34 11.87
CA TYR A 10 35.33 31.47 12.14
C TYR A 10 34.93 32.46 13.26
N HIS A 11 33.68 32.94 13.23
CA HIS A 11 33.20 34.01 14.11
C HIS A 11 32.72 33.48 15.48
N LYS A 12 33.29 34.02 16.56
CA LYS A 12 32.89 34.01 18.00
C LYS A 12 32.54 32.70 18.72
N ALA A 13 32.00 31.67 18.08
CA ALA A 13 31.50 30.48 18.78
C ALA A 13 32.61 29.52 19.20
N HIS A 14 33.62 29.28 18.34
CA HIS A 14 34.77 28.40 18.62
C HIS A 14 36.00 28.88 17.82
N PRO A 15 36.74 29.87 18.33
CA PRO A 15 37.88 30.43 17.61
C PRO A 15 39.02 29.42 17.55
N VAL A 16 39.36 28.95 16.35
CA VAL A 16 40.58 28.14 16.11
C VAL A 16 41.67 29.07 15.58
N PRO A 17 42.93 29.05 16.05
CA PRO A 17 43.96 29.93 15.51
C PRO A 17 44.15 29.76 14.00
N MET A 18 44.36 30.87 13.28
CA MET A 18 44.70 30.81 11.86
C MET A 18 46.09 30.19 11.65
N THR A 19 46.18 29.26 10.72
CA THR A 19 47.43 28.60 10.31
C THR A 19 47.56 28.57 8.79
N ASP A 20 48.77 28.31 8.30
CA ASP A 20 49.04 28.18 6.86
C ASP A 20 48.20 27.06 6.20
N SER A 21 47.80 26.02 6.93
CA SER A 21 46.99 24.91 6.38
C SER A 21 45.58 25.33 5.97
N LEU A 22 45.06 26.43 6.55
CA LEU A 22 43.74 26.99 6.29
C LEU A 22 43.74 28.01 5.13
N CYS A 23 44.91 28.37 4.59
CA CYS A 23 45.02 29.35 3.52
C CYS A 23 44.80 28.70 2.15
N ASP A 24 43.68 29.00 1.50
CA ASP A 24 43.37 28.59 0.13
C ASP A 24 43.85 29.61 -0.93
N GLY A 25 44.30 30.80 -0.51
CA GLY A 25 44.79 31.87 -1.37
C GLY A 25 43.67 32.72 -2.00
N ILE A 26 42.41 32.34 -1.87
CA ILE A 26 41.26 33.04 -2.46
C ILE A 26 40.37 33.62 -1.35
N ILE A 27 39.79 32.78 -0.49
CA ILE A 27 38.96 33.18 0.64
C ILE A 27 39.85 33.63 1.81
N TYR A 28 40.85 32.83 2.14
CA TYR A 28 41.87 33.14 3.13
C TYR A 28 43.24 33.31 2.50
N ARG A 29 43.93 34.37 2.91
CA ARG A 29 45.25 34.74 2.40
C ARG A 29 46.19 35.01 3.56
N LYS A 30 47.47 34.77 3.33
CA LYS A 30 48.54 35.17 4.25
C LYS A 30 49.40 36.25 3.62
N ARG A 31 49.98 37.10 4.46
CA ARG A 31 50.97 38.11 4.07
C ARG A 31 52.09 38.08 5.09
N TRP A 32 53.34 38.05 4.62
CA TRP A 32 54.50 38.17 5.49
C TRP A 32 54.54 39.57 6.13
N ASN A 33 54.62 39.62 7.46
CA ASN A 33 54.84 40.83 8.24
C ASN A 33 56.31 40.85 8.70
N ALA A 34 57.13 41.62 7.97
CA ALA A 34 58.56 41.70 8.23
C ALA A 34 58.90 42.34 9.60
N ALA A 35 58.05 43.23 10.11
CA ALA A 35 58.29 43.90 11.40
C ALA A 35 58.07 42.95 12.59
N GLU A 36 57.17 41.98 12.45
CA GLU A 36 56.83 41.02 13.50
C GLU A 36 57.39 39.61 13.24
N ASN A 37 58.19 39.44 12.17
CA ASN A 37 58.77 38.17 11.73
C ASN A 37 57.76 37.00 11.70
N LYS A 38 56.53 37.27 11.23
CA LYS A 38 55.44 36.28 11.20
C LYS A 38 54.45 36.51 10.05
N ASN A 39 53.59 35.53 9.78
CA ASN A 39 52.48 35.68 8.83
C ASN A 39 51.29 36.39 9.47
N ASP A 40 50.78 37.42 8.80
CA ASP A 40 49.46 37.97 9.04
C ASP A 40 48.43 37.29 8.14
N TYR A 41 47.29 36.90 8.70
CA TYR A 41 46.22 36.23 7.97
C TYR A 41 45.05 37.18 7.70
N TYR A 42 44.44 37.00 6.54
CA TYR A 42 43.37 37.84 6.03
C TYR A 42 42.26 36.96 5.47
N ALA A 43 41.01 37.33 5.71
CA ALA A 43 39.84 36.63 5.19
C ALA A 43 38.95 37.58 4.39
N LEU A 44 38.24 37.04 3.41
CA LEU A 44 37.30 37.78 2.59
C LEU A 44 36.17 38.34 3.48
N THR A 45 35.93 39.64 3.41
CA THR A 45 34.98 40.34 4.31
C THR A 45 33.55 39.82 4.15
N SER A 46 33.13 39.44 2.94
CA SER A 46 31.79 38.87 2.69
C SER A 46 31.61 37.51 3.34
N PHE A 47 32.66 36.68 3.35
CA PHE A 47 32.63 35.38 4.04
C PHE A 47 32.52 35.57 5.55
N ILE A 48 33.29 36.49 6.14
CA ILE A 48 33.17 36.83 7.57
C ILE A 48 31.75 37.29 7.93
N ALA A 49 31.07 37.98 7.00
CA ALA A 49 29.69 38.43 7.17
C ALA A 49 28.64 37.30 6.97
N GLY A 50 29.06 36.04 6.81
CA GLY A 50 28.17 34.89 6.63
C GLY A 50 27.49 34.84 5.25
N LYS A 51 27.99 35.58 4.26
CA LYS A 51 27.41 35.56 2.91
C LYS A 51 27.83 34.29 2.15
N PRO A 52 26.97 33.74 1.28
CA PRO A 52 27.35 32.66 0.37
C PRO A 52 28.55 33.03 -0.50
N ILE A 53 29.37 32.03 -0.83
CA ILE A 53 30.55 32.15 -1.68
C ILE A 53 30.15 31.74 -3.10
N ASN A 54 30.32 32.66 -4.06
CA ASN A 54 30.06 32.36 -5.45
C ASN A 54 31.22 31.54 -6.04
N ILE A 55 30.94 30.45 -6.74
CA ILE A 55 31.98 29.56 -7.29
C ILE A 55 32.90 30.28 -8.30
N GLU A 56 32.41 31.35 -8.94
CA GLU A 56 33.15 32.22 -9.85
C GLU A 56 34.32 32.93 -9.17
N ILE A 57 34.29 33.10 -7.84
CA ILE A 57 35.44 33.65 -7.11
C ILE A 57 36.67 32.75 -7.20
N PHE A 58 36.46 31.45 -7.43
CA PHE A 58 37.52 30.47 -7.62
C PHE A 58 38.00 30.36 -9.07
N GLY A 59 37.41 31.16 -9.98
CA GLY A 59 37.77 31.24 -11.40
C GLY A 59 36.82 30.49 -12.33
N ALA A 60 35.65 30.05 -11.86
CA ALA A 60 34.64 29.44 -12.74
C ALA A 60 34.06 30.49 -13.70
N VAL A 61 33.91 30.12 -14.96
CA VAL A 61 33.30 30.93 -16.02
C VAL A 61 31.80 30.65 -16.11
N GLY A 62 31.40 29.37 -16.06
CA GLY A 62 29.99 28.99 -16.12
C GLY A 62 29.33 29.30 -17.47
N ASP A 63 30.03 29.07 -18.57
CA ASP A 63 29.47 29.22 -19.93
C ASP A 63 29.09 27.86 -20.55
N ALA A 64 29.12 26.78 -19.76
CA ALA A 64 28.96 25.37 -20.15
C ALA A 64 29.98 24.83 -21.18
N THR A 65 30.96 25.62 -21.60
CA THR A 65 31.98 25.25 -22.60
C THR A 65 33.39 25.21 -22.03
N THR A 66 33.74 26.16 -21.16
CA THR A 66 35.01 26.24 -20.46
C THR A 66 35.04 25.18 -19.36
N ASP A 67 36.13 24.43 -19.25
CA ASP A 67 36.30 23.47 -18.14
C ASP A 67 36.52 24.21 -16.82
N ASP A 68 35.49 24.20 -15.98
CA ASP A 68 35.47 24.84 -14.66
C ASP A 68 36.03 23.92 -13.56
N SER A 69 36.52 22.72 -13.88
CA SER A 69 36.99 21.72 -12.91
C SER A 69 37.94 22.29 -11.86
N ASP A 70 38.93 23.07 -12.28
CA ASP A 70 39.94 23.61 -11.36
C ASP A 70 39.34 24.63 -10.37
N ALA A 71 38.30 25.38 -10.76
CA ALA A 71 37.60 26.28 -9.87
C ALA A 71 36.78 25.52 -8.82
N PHE A 72 36.08 24.46 -9.24
CA PHE A 72 35.35 23.58 -8.32
C PHE A 72 36.28 22.81 -7.38
N LEU A 73 37.44 22.35 -7.86
CA LEU A 73 38.46 21.71 -7.04
C LEU A 73 39.03 22.66 -5.99
N LYS A 74 39.28 23.93 -6.33
CA LYS A 74 39.69 24.95 -5.35
C LYS A 74 38.61 25.24 -4.32
N ALA A 75 37.34 25.29 -4.74
CA ALA A 75 36.22 25.45 -3.82
C ALA A 75 36.10 24.26 -2.85
N ALA A 76 36.24 23.03 -3.37
CA ALA A 76 36.24 21.81 -2.57
C ALA A 76 37.45 21.75 -1.62
N ASP A 77 38.65 22.11 -2.09
CA ASP A 77 39.86 22.20 -1.27
C ASP A 77 39.67 23.19 -0.11
N PHE A 78 39.10 24.37 -0.39
CA PHE A 78 38.74 25.34 0.65
C PHE A 78 37.80 24.73 1.70
N VAL A 79 36.70 24.10 1.29
CA VAL A 79 35.73 23.44 2.19
C VAL A 79 36.37 22.30 2.99
N ASN A 80 37.27 21.53 2.37
CA ASN A 80 37.90 20.37 3.00
C ASN A 80 39.01 20.75 3.98
N ARG A 81 39.59 21.96 3.87
CA ARG A 81 40.58 22.49 4.84
C ARG A 81 39.96 22.93 6.16
N ILE A 82 38.66 23.22 6.17
CA ILE A 82 37.92 23.68 7.35
C ILE A 82 37.99 22.61 8.43
N TYR A 83 38.41 22.92 9.67
CA TYR A 83 38.49 21.91 10.73
C TYR A 83 37.18 21.16 10.93
N ASP A 84 37.28 19.84 11.14
CA ASP A 84 36.14 19.03 11.55
C ASP A 84 35.77 19.44 12.97
N PHE A 85 34.48 19.67 13.21
CA PHE A 85 33.99 19.81 14.58
C PHE A 85 33.70 18.41 15.10
N VAL A 86 34.76 17.70 15.50
CA VAL A 86 34.67 16.38 16.14
C VAL A 86 34.69 16.54 17.65
N SER A 87 33.91 15.68 18.30
CA SER A 87 33.82 15.38 19.74
C SER A 87 35.09 15.57 20.58
N ALA A 88 34.87 15.81 21.87
CA ALA A 88 35.90 15.77 22.90
C ALA A 88 36.34 14.32 23.28
N ASN A 89 35.69 13.28 22.76
CA ASN A 89 35.88 11.89 23.20
C ASN A 89 35.86 10.88 22.05
N GLY A 90 37.03 10.40 21.62
CA GLY A 90 37.20 9.45 20.52
C GLY A 90 36.76 8.00 20.79
N ASN A 91 36.08 7.74 21.90
CA ASN A 91 35.52 6.42 22.26
C ASN A 91 33.97 6.41 22.26
N ASP A 92 33.32 7.54 21.98
CA ASP A 92 31.87 7.64 21.93
C ASP A 92 31.39 7.99 20.52
N SER A 93 30.94 6.97 19.78
CA SER A 93 30.43 7.12 18.41
C SER A 93 29.16 7.96 18.32
N GLN A 94 28.51 8.28 19.45
CA GLN A 94 27.35 9.18 19.49
C GLN A 94 27.76 10.65 19.71
N GLU A 95 28.89 10.94 20.38
CA GLU A 95 29.38 12.32 20.58
C GLU A 95 30.17 12.88 19.39
N ASP A 96 30.71 12.03 18.49
CA ASP A 96 31.50 12.41 17.29
C ASP A 96 30.83 13.37 16.29
N TRP A 97 29.59 13.75 16.56
CA TRP A 97 28.71 14.44 15.64
C TRP A 97 28.21 15.76 16.22
N SER A 98 29.12 16.66 16.63
CA SER A 98 28.79 18.08 16.77
C SER A 98 28.56 18.70 15.39
N LEU A 99 27.51 18.24 14.72
CA LEU A 99 27.11 18.66 13.38
C LEU A 99 26.29 19.98 13.42
N GLU A 100 26.30 20.70 14.54
CA GLU A 100 25.66 21.99 14.73
C GLU A 100 26.44 23.14 14.08
N LYS A 101 26.97 23.00 12.86
CA LYS A 101 27.58 24.13 12.17
C LYS A 101 27.16 24.21 10.71
N VAL A 102 26.54 25.35 10.42
CA VAL A 102 26.13 25.84 9.10
C VAL A 102 27.27 25.58 8.11
N GLY A 103 27.11 24.55 7.27
CA GLY A 103 28.07 24.25 6.21
C GLY A 103 28.28 25.50 5.35
N VAL A 104 29.50 25.68 4.83
CA VAL A 104 29.79 26.76 3.88
C VAL A 104 28.77 26.71 2.76
N THR A 105 28.16 27.85 2.45
CA THR A 105 27.25 27.96 1.30
C THR A 105 28.03 28.33 0.06
N LEU A 106 28.17 27.38 -0.84
CA LEU A 106 28.64 27.59 -2.21
C LEU A 106 27.43 27.82 -3.11
N VAL A 107 27.48 28.88 -3.92
CA VAL A 107 26.43 29.21 -4.90
C VAL A 107 27.05 29.34 -6.29
N GLY A 108 26.34 28.84 -7.30
CA GLY A 108 26.64 29.11 -8.71
C GLY A 108 25.60 30.07 -9.28
N LYS A 109 26.04 31.14 -9.95
CA LYS A 109 25.14 32.16 -10.52
C LYS A 109 24.96 32.06 -12.02
N SER A 110 25.66 31.13 -12.67
CA SER A 110 25.52 30.97 -14.12
C SER A 110 24.09 30.51 -14.48
N PRO A 111 23.41 31.22 -15.40
CA PRO A 111 22.12 30.77 -15.94
C PRO A 111 22.25 29.60 -16.93
N VAL A 112 23.45 29.43 -17.51
CA VAL A 112 23.75 28.42 -18.54
C VAL A 112 24.21 27.11 -17.88
N GLY A 113 25.09 27.19 -16.89
CA GLY A 113 25.67 26.06 -16.16
C GLY A 113 27.20 25.97 -16.28
N TYR A 114 27.79 25.04 -15.54
CA TYR A 114 29.24 24.84 -15.47
C TYR A 114 29.64 23.52 -16.12
N ARG A 115 30.73 23.50 -16.87
CA ARG A 115 31.29 22.25 -17.39
C ARG A 115 32.39 21.77 -16.46
N ILE A 116 32.36 20.51 -16.08
CA ILE A 116 33.44 19.86 -15.33
C ILE A 116 33.86 18.57 -16.00
N GLU A 117 35.12 18.22 -15.88
CA GLU A 117 35.74 16.99 -16.41
C GLU A 117 36.38 16.13 -15.32
N LYS A 118 36.56 16.68 -14.12
CA LYS A 118 37.14 15.98 -12.97
C LYS A 118 36.09 15.70 -11.90
N THR A 119 36.32 14.65 -11.11
CA THR A 119 35.56 14.37 -9.89
C THR A 119 35.75 15.49 -8.87
N ILE A 120 34.66 16.05 -8.38
CA ILE A 120 34.67 17.05 -7.30
C ILE A 120 34.17 16.40 -6.02
N GLN A 121 35.01 16.35 -5.00
CA GLN A 121 34.70 15.70 -3.71
C GLN A 121 34.71 16.70 -2.56
N PHE A 122 33.57 16.83 -1.90
CA PHE A 122 33.43 17.53 -0.62
C PHE A 122 33.40 16.49 0.50
N LYS A 123 34.51 16.39 1.24
CA LYS A 123 34.67 15.48 2.38
C LYS A 123 33.96 15.99 3.64
N LYS A 124 33.67 17.29 3.66
CA LYS A 124 33.06 18.01 4.78
C LYS A 124 31.68 18.57 4.40
N PRO A 125 30.77 18.75 5.38
CA PRO A 125 29.44 19.28 5.12
C PRO A 125 29.46 20.64 4.42
N VAL A 126 28.67 20.75 3.35
CA VAL A 126 28.59 21.94 2.49
C VAL A 126 27.14 22.18 2.08
N ASN A 127 26.72 23.44 2.08
CA ASN A 127 25.50 23.84 1.40
C ASN A 127 25.88 24.13 -0.06
N PHE A 128 25.41 23.32 -1.00
CA PHE A 128 25.82 23.39 -2.40
C PHE A 128 24.64 23.74 -3.28
N LEU A 129 24.59 24.99 -3.75
CA LEU A 129 23.48 25.55 -4.52
C LEU A 129 23.98 25.91 -5.92
N VAL A 130 24.22 24.89 -6.75
CA VAL A 130 24.70 25.02 -8.13
C VAL A 130 23.80 24.20 -9.03
N GLU A 131 22.89 24.87 -9.72
CA GLU A 131 21.76 24.19 -10.36
C GLU A 131 22.17 23.30 -11.53
N LYS A 132 23.03 23.76 -12.46
CA LYS A 132 23.31 23.07 -13.73
C LYS A 132 24.79 22.76 -13.89
N ILE A 133 25.14 21.48 -13.93
CA ILE A 133 26.51 21.00 -14.13
C ILE A 133 26.53 20.00 -15.30
N PHE A 134 27.41 20.24 -16.26
CA PHE A 134 27.67 19.36 -17.39
C PHE A 134 28.95 18.56 -17.13
N TYR A 135 28.80 17.28 -16.82
CA TYR A 135 29.95 16.39 -16.66
C TYR A 135 30.43 15.91 -18.02
N ARG A 136 31.70 16.16 -18.32
CA ARG A 136 32.37 15.87 -19.59
C ARG A 136 33.64 15.03 -19.42
N GLY A 137 33.86 14.51 -18.21
CA GLY A 137 35.01 13.68 -17.85
C GLY A 137 34.90 12.24 -18.33
N THR A 138 35.81 11.39 -17.83
CA THR A 138 35.85 9.98 -18.20
C THR A 138 34.65 9.21 -17.63
N ARG A 139 34.24 8.16 -18.36
CA ARG A 139 33.06 7.33 -18.05
C ARG A 139 33.33 6.26 -16.98
N ASP A 140 34.41 6.37 -16.22
CA ASP A 140 34.79 5.45 -15.13
C ASP A 140 34.97 6.20 -13.80
N LYS A 141 34.32 7.37 -13.68
CA LYS A 141 34.43 8.26 -12.54
C LYS A 141 33.08 8.82 -12.15
N THR A 142 32.98 9.15 -10.87
CA THR A 142 31.88 9.92 -10.30
C THR A 142 32.07 11.41 -10.56
N ALA A 143 31.03 12.15 -10.93
CA ALA A 143 31.14 13.59 -11.15
C ALA A 143 31.21 14.38 -9.84
N LEU A 144 30.23 14.20 -8.94
CA LEU A 144 30.17 14.89 -7.64
C LEU A 144 30.06 13.89 -6.48
N ILE A 145 30.88 14.10 -5.45
CA ILE A 145 30.83 13.33 -4.20
C ILE A 145 30.62 14.30 -3.02
N PHE A 146 29.59 14.04 -2.22
CA PHE A 146 29.30 14.76 -0.99
C PHE A 146 29.36 13.79 0.18
N GLN A 147 30.13 14.13 1.21
CA GLN A 147 30.27 13.30 2.41
C GLN A 147 29.83 14.07 3.65
N ASN A 148 29.32 13.35 4.65
CA ASN A 148 29.08 13.87 5.99
C ASN A 148 28.11 15.07 6.02
N SER A 149 27.04 15.00 5.23
CA SER A 149 26.03 16.07 5.17
C SER A 149 25.15 16.04 6.41
N HIS A 150 25.00 17.15 7.11
CA HIS A 150 24.08 17.28 8.23
C HIS A 150 23.39 18.63 8.24
N ARG A 151 22.04 18.60 8.17
CA ARG A 151 21.22 19.82 8.04
C ARG A 151 21.70 20.71 6.87
N ASN A 152 22.29 20.11 5.85
CA ASN A 152 22.77 20.81 4.66
C ASN A 152 21.70 20.85 3.58
N ILE A 153 21.82 21.82 2.69
CA ILE A 153 21.04 21.93 1.47
C ILE A 153 21.96 21.64 0.28
N ILE A 154 21.65 20.58 -0.47
CA ILE A 154 22.31 20.26 -1.74
C ILE A 154 21.27 20.43 -2.84
N ASP A 155 21.42 21.45 -3.67
CA ASP A 155 20.54 21.76 -4.80
C ASP A 155 21.38 21.78 -6.09
N THR A 156 21.30 20.69 -6.86
CA THR A 156 22.09 20.53 -8.09
C THR A 156 21.45 19.56 -9.09
N HIS A 157 21.85 19.65 -10.36
CA HIS A 157 21.48 18.73 -11.42
C HIS A 157 22.70 18.51 -12.33
N VAL A 158 23.11 17.26 -12.47
CA VAL A 158 24.30 16.87 -13.25
C VAL A 158 23.89 16.15 -14.52
N THR A 159 24.44 16.54 -15.67
CA THR A 159 24.11 15.93 -16.96
C THR A 159 25.37 15.51 -17.70
N ALA A 160 25.48 14.22 -18.01
CA ALA A 160 26.54 13.66 -18.85
C ALA A 160 26.26 13.88 -20.36
N TYR A 161 27.06 13.26 -21.23
CA TYR A 161 26.84 13.28 -22.67
C TYR A 161 25.54 12.55 -23.04
N PRO A 162 24.67 13.14 -23.88
CA PRO A 162 23.60 12.39 -24.54
C PRO A 162 24.17 11.20 -25.32
N LYS A 163 23.37 10.14 -25.51
CA LYS A 163 23.86 8.79 -25.88
C LYS A 163 24.62 8.16 -24.72
N ALA A 164 23.86 7.89 -23.66
CA ALA A 164 24.39 7.25 -22.47
C ALA A 164 25.06 5.91 -22.83
N ASP A 165 26.15 5.60 -22.14
CA ASP A 165 26.96 4.40 -22.34
C ASP A 165 27.23 3.79 -20.98
N PHE A 166 26.81 2.54 -20.83
CA PHE A 166 26.80 1.83 -19.56
C PHE A 166 27.95 0.83 -19.45
N SER A 167 29.09 1.15 -20.06
CA SER A 167 30.27 0.28 -20.06
C SER A 167 30.99 0.20 -18.72
N SER A 168 30.65 1.06 -17.76
CA SER A 168 31.30 1.13 -16.44
C SER A 168 30.29 1.44 -15.34
N ASP A 169 30.39 0.72 -14.21
CA ASP A 169 29.56 0.93 -13.03
C ASP A 169 29.99 2.13 -12.18
N ASP A 170 31.22 2.62 -12.38
CA ASP A 170 31.77 3.79 -11.69
C ASP A 170 31.33 5.12 -12.33
N PHE A 171 30.58 5.06 -13.44
CA PHE A 171 30.03 6.25 -14.08
C PHE A 171 28.81 6.77 -13.32
N VAL A 172 29.09 7.60 -12.33
CA VAL A 172 28.09 8.10 -11.37
C VAL A 172 27.90 9.61 -11.50
N GLY A 173 26.66 10.09 -11.52
CA GLY A 173 26.37 11.53 -11.51
C GLY A 173 26.66 12.17 -10.15
N ILE A 174 25.92 11.76 -9.12
CA ILE A 174 26.05 12.30 -7.76
C ILE A 174 26.12 11.15 -6.77
N HIS A 175 27.11 11.17 -5.88
CA HIS A 175 27.26 10.22 -4.78
C HIS A 175 27.23 10.96 -3.44
N ILE A 176 26.25 10.67 -2.60
CA ILE A 176 26.08 11.28 -1.28
C ILE A 176 26.30 10.19 -0.24
N GLN A 177 27.34 10.33 0.58
CA GLN A 177 27.74 9.36 1.59
C GLN A 177 27.58 9.94 2.99
N GLY A 178 26.72 9.32 3.81
CA GLY A 178 26.50 9.78 5.17
C GLY A 178 25.77 11.13 5.21
N ALA A 179 24.43 11.11 5.17
CA ALA A 179 23.61 12.31 5.18
C ALA A 179 22.47 12.23 6.19
N VAL A 180 22.33 13.23 7.05
CA VAL A 180 21.29 13.27 8.08
C VAL A 180 20.60 14.63 8.19
N TYR A 181 19.28 14.64 8.38
CA TYR A 181 18.47 15.86 8.52
C TYR A 181 18.66 16.88 7.38
N SER A 182 19.09 16.44 6.20
CA SER A 182 19.47 17.31 5.09
C SER A 182 18.33 17.46 4.09
N THR A 183 18.36 18.56 3.32
CA THR A 183 17.45 18.81 2.20
C THR A 183 18.20 18.63 0.89
N LEU A 184 17.79 17.66 0.09
CA LEU A 184 18.49 17.25 -1.13
C LEU A 184 17.58 17.48 -2.34
N LYS A 185 17.90 18.44 -3.20
CA LYS A 185 17.20 18.73 -4.46
C LYS A 185 18.10 18.33 -5.62
N ILE A 186 18.00 17.08 -6.04
CA ILE A 186 19.02 16.43 -6.87
C ILE A 186 18.43 15.77 -8.12
N GLY A 187 19.22 15.77 -9.19
CA GLY A 187 18.94 15.00 -10.40
C GLY A 187 20.22 14.66 -11.14
N ALA A 188 20.20 13.57 -11.88
CA ALA A 188 21.33 13.18 -12.70
C ALA A 188 20.84 12.45 -13.96
N SER A 189 21.41 12.77 -15.12
CA SER A 189 21.00 12.23 -16.41
C SER A 189 22.18 11.75 -17.25
N PHE A 190 21.96 10.66 -18.00
CA PHE A 190 22.91 9.98 -18.89
C PHE A 190 24.09 9.28 -18.22
N PHE A 191 23.89 8.73 -17.02
CA PHE A 191 24.89 7.99 -16.25
C PHE A 191 24.58 6.50 -16.17
N THR A 192 25.56 5.67 -15.81
CA THR A 192 25.26 4.30 -15.38
C THR A 192 24.46 4.33 -14.08
N LYS A 193 24.94 5.11 -13.09
CA LYS A 193 24.16 5.40 -11.87
C LYS A 193 23.93 6.90 -11.76
N GLY A 194 22.67 7.33 -11.74
CA GLY A 194 22.35 8.76 -11.67
C GLY A 194 22.77 9.35 -10.31
N VAL A 195 22.03 9.00 -9.27
CA VAL A 195 22.27 9.41 -7.89
C VAL A 195 22.46 8.17 -7.01
N ILE A 196 23.45 8.19 -6.14
CA ILE A 196 23.66 7.19 -5.09
C ILE A 196 23.54 7.86 -3.73
N CYS A 197 22.58 7.42 -2.92
CA CYS A 197 22.44 7.75 -1.51
C CYS A 197 22.99 6.60 -0.68
N GLU A 198 24.18 6.76 -0.10
CA GLU A 198 24.91 5.68 0.56
C GLU A 198 25.01 5.90 2.08
N ALA A 199 24.61 4.88 2.84
CA ALA A 199 24.94 4.74 4.25
C ALA A 199 26.15 3.80 4.38
N ASN A 200 27.21 4.27 5.03
CA ASN A 200 28.49 3.55 5.05
C ASN A 200 29.23 3.75 6.38
N LYS A 201 29.35 2.69 7.17
CA LYS A 201 30.11 2.69 8.44
C LYS A 201 31.60 2.48 8.17
N THR A 202 32.24 3.48 7.59
CA THR A 202 33.69 3.55 7.37
C THR A 202 34.26 4.75 8.13
N THR A 203 35.50 4.63 8.63
CA THR A 203 36.19 5.73 9.30
C THR A 203 36.15 7.02 8.49
N GLY A 204 35.67 8.11 9.10
CA GLY A 204 35.56 9.43 8.48
C GLY A 204 34.30 9.66 7.63
N ILE A 205 33.39 8.69 7.55
CA ILE A 205 32.07 8.83 6.93
C ILE A 205 30.99 8.58 7.99
N PHE A 206 29.96 9.43 8.02
CA PHE A 206 28.78 9.21 8.86
C PHE A 206 28.07 7.93 8.43
N GLU A 207 27.86 7.03 9.39
CA GLU A 207 27.38 5.67 9.12
C GLU A 207 25.93 5.61 8.63
N GLY A 208 25.12 6.65 8.86
CA GLY A 208 23.71 6.68 8.51
C GLY A 208 23.36 7.50 7.27
N PHE A 209 22.25 7.18 6.64
CA PHE A 209 21.62 8.03 5.63
C PHE A 209 20.15 8.18 6.01
N ALA A 210 19.79 9.21 6.77
CA ALA A 210 18.49 9.24 7.43
C ALA A 210 17.87 10.60 7.73
N TRP A 211 16.54 10.60 7.86
CA TRP A 211 15.75 11.80 8.17
C TRP A 211 15.95 12.93 7.16
N ASN A 212 16.28 12.59 5.92
CA ASN A 212 16.45 13.57 4.85
C ASN A 212 15.12 13.83 4.12
N ASP A 213 15.02 15.05 3.60
CA ASP A 213 13.97 15.45 2.67
C ASP A 213 14.58 15.55 1.27
N ILE A 214 14.17 14.65 0.38
CA ILE A 214 14.77 14.45 -0.93
C ILE A 214 13.73 14.82 -1.99
N GLN A 215 14.03 15.85 -2.78
CA GLN A 215 13.28 16.21 -3.96
C GLN A 215 14.07 15.78 -5.20
N LEU A 216 13.49 14.83 -5.93
CA LEU A 216 14.05 14.34 -7.17
C LEU A 216 13.66 15.27 -8.32
N LYS A 217 14.65 15.66 -9.13
CA LYS A 217 14.47 16.43 -10.36
C LYS A 217 14.32 15.47 -11.56
N SER A 218 14.90 15.79 -12.71
CA SER A 218 14.86 14.93 -13.90
C SER A 218 15.97 13.88 -13.89
N PHE A 219 15.61 12.67 -14.30
CA PHE A 219 16.47 11.49 -14.40
C PHE A 219 16.30 10.86 -15.78
N GLN A 220 17.07 11.35 -16.74
CA GLN A 220 16.96 10.92 -18.12
C GLN A 220 18.00 9.86 -18.44
N THR A 221 17.53 8.71 -18.93
CA THR A 221 18.36 7.74 -19.65
C THR A 221 19.54 7.19 -18.83
N ASN A 222 19.33 6.98 -17.53
CA ASN A 222 20.29 6.23 -16.69
C ASN A 222 20.03 4.73 -16.72
N LEU A 223 21.04 3.89 -16.46
CA LEU A 223 20.83 2.46 -16.21
C LEU A 223 20.12 2.24 -14.86
N ASP A 224 20.70 2.78 -13.79
CA ASP A 224 20.11 2.86 -12.45
C ASP A 224 19.95 4.34 -12.07
N SER A 225 18.72 4.84 -11.91
CA SER A 225 18.51 6.29 -11.79
C SER A 225 18.74 6.84 -10.38
N PHE A 226 18.07 6.26 -9.39
CA PHE A 226 18.19 6.61 -7.98
C PHE A 226 18.49 5.36 -7.16
N VAL A 227 19.66 5.32 -6.54
CA VAL A 227 20.17 4.15 -5.82
C VAL A 227 20.26 4.46 -4.34
N ILE A 228 19.64 3.62 -3.53
CA ILE A 228 19.84 3.56 -2.08
C ILE A 228 20.87 2.46 -1.82
N ARG A 229 21.95 2.76 -1.11
CA ARG A 229 23.03 1.79 -0.87
C ARG A 229 23.41 1.68 0.61
N ASN A 230 23.49 0.45 1.11
CA ASN A 230 24.08 0.16 2.43
C ASN A 230 25.42 -0.55 2.27
N MET A 231 26.48 0.01 2.87
CA MET A 231 27.83 -0.57 2.91
C MET A 231 28.35 -0.67 4.34
N ASN A 232 29.16 -1.68 4.63
CA ASN A 232 29.89 -1.87 5.87
C ASN A 232 29.04 -1.84 7.16
N ASN A 233 27.77 -2.22 7.12
CA ASN A 233 26.79 -2.05 8.22
C ASN A 233 26.31 -0.60 8.45
N GLY A 234 26.38 0.25 7.43
CA GLY A 234 25.65 1.52 7.43
C GLY A 234 24.13 1.30 7.46
N TRP A 235 23.40 2.36 7.81
CA TRP A 235 21.94 2.30 7.95
C TRP A 235 21.23 3.42 7.17
N ALA A 236 20.51 3.07 6.10
CA ALA A 236 19.72 4.00 5.29
C ALA A 236 18.23 3.98 5.66
N ASN A 237 17.79 4.92 6.50
CA ASN A 237 16.50 4.83 7.20
C ASN A 237 15.69 6.14 7.19
N ALA A 238 14.37 6.06 7.27
CA ALA A 238 13.51 7.21 7.60
C ALA A 238 13.66 8.43 6.66
N ASN A 239 13.70 8.21 5.35
CA ASN A 239 13.83 9.29 4.36
C ASN A 239 12.51 9.54 3.62
N ARG A 240 12.26 10.81 3.29
CA ARG A 240 11.16 11.22 2.42
C ARG A 240 11.70 11.59 1.05
N VAL A 241 11.11 11.02 0.00
CA VAL A 241 11.48 11.23 -1.40
C VAL A 241 10.25 11.73 -2.15
N THR A 242 10.38 12.85 -2.86
CA THR A 242 9.28 13.54 -3.53
C THR A 242 9.62 13.88 -4.98
N GLY A 243 8.62 13.81 -5.87
CA GLY A 243 8.81 14.14 -7.29
C GLY A 243 9.68 13.11 -8.00
N GLY A 244 10.40 13.51 -9.05
CA GLY A 244 11.21 12.60 -9.85
C GLY A 244 10.54 12.28 -11.18
N GLU A 245 11.20 12.69 -12.27
CA GLU A 245 10.79 12.39 -13.64
C GLU A 245 11.83 11.47 -14.26
N PHE A 246 11.47 10.19 -14.37
CA PHE A 246 12.36 9.14 -14.85
C PHE A 246 12.05 8.82 -16.30
N GLY A 247 12.97 9.15 -17.20
CA GLY A 247 12.74 9.03 -18.65
C GLY A 247 13.70 8.13 -19.39
N SER A 248 13.22 7.63 -20.54
CA SER A 248 13.94 6.71 -21.43
C SER A 248 13.61 6.98 -22.89
N PHE A 249 14.15 8.05 -23.46
CA PHE A 249 13.85 8.42 -24.84
C PHE A 249 14.76 7.71 -25.86
N SER A 250 14.18 7.23 -26.96
CA SER A 250 14.92 6.66 -28.10
C SER A 250 15.88 7.67 -28.71
N GLY A 251 17.05 7.23 -29.16
CA GLY A 251 18.10 8.11 -29.71
C GLY A 251 18.99 8.79 -28.66
N LEU A 252 18.63 8.71 -27.37
CA LEU A 252 19.48 9.16 -26.25
C LEU A 252 20.27 8.03 -25.58
N LEU A 253 20.07 6.78 -26.03
CA LEU A 253 20.86 5.59 -25.69
C LEU A 253 21.79 5.23 -26.86
N ASP A 254 22.98 4.70 -26.55
CA ASP A 254 23.81 4.07 -27.59
C ASP A 254 23.28 2.67 -27.94
N GLU A 255 22.42 2.62 -28.95
CA GLU A 255 21.74 1.39 -29.40
C GLU A 255 22.70 0.32 -29.96
N ASN A 256 23.95 0.68 -30.27
CA ASN A 256 24.95 -0.28 -30.75
C ASN A 256 25.58 -1.12 -29.64
N LYS A 257 25.35 -0.75 -28.37
CA LYS A 257 25.87 -1.45 -27.19
C LYS A 257 24.71 -2.10 -26.42
N PRO A 258 24.38 -3.38 -26.68
CA PRO A 258 23.27 -4.02 -26.01
C PRO A 258 23.52 -4.06 -24.49
N VAL A 259 22.57 -3.49 -23.75
CA VAL A 259 22.58 -3.49 -22.28
C VAL A 259 22.03 -4.82 -21.83
N LYS A 260 22.87 -5.70 -21.29
CA LYS A 260 22.45 -7.02 -20.80
C LYS A 260 21.68 -6.99 -19.47
N ARG A 261 21.57 -5.82 -18.84
CA ARG A 261 20.94 -5.64 -17.52
C ARG A 261 19.61 -4.88 -17.67
N ARG A 262 18.64 -5.19 -16.81
CA ARG A 262 17.39 -4.41 -16.71
C ARG A 262 17.69 -3.02 -16.20
N ARG A 263 17.00 -2.02 -16.74
CA ARG A 263 17.06 -0.65 -16.22
C ARG A 263 16.23 -0.55 -14.96
N THR A 264 16.71 0.20 -13.97
CA THR A 264 16.02 0.45 -12.72
C THR A 264 15.87 1.95 -12.49
N PHE A 265 14.67 2.41 -12.14
CA PHE A 265 14.47 3.82 -11.78
C PHE A 265 14.83 4.05 -10.32
N ILE A 266 14.33 3.21 -9.42
CA ILE A 266 14.69 3.23 -8.01
C ILE A 266 15.25 1.86 -7.64
N LYS A 267 16.42 1.81 -7.01
CA LYS A 267 17.11 0.56 -6.69
C LYS A 267 17.67 0.57 -5.29
N PHE A 268 17.63 -0.59 -4.63
CA PHE A 268 18.39 -0.84 -3.41
C PHE A 268 19.57 -1.75 -3.67
N GLU A 269 20.74 -1.38 -3.14
CA GLU A 269 21.98 -2.13 -3.21
C GLU A 269 22.56 -2.34 -1.80
N LYS A 270 23.19 -3.48 -1.56
CA LYS A 270 23.97 -3.67 -0.34
C LYS A 270 25.16 -4.62 -0.50
N ASP A 271 26.12 -4.50 0.42
CA ASP A 271 27.14 -5.53 0.57
C ASP A 271 26.65 -6.73 1.41
N ALA A 272 27.51 -7.74 1.53
CA ALA A 272 27.22 -8.96 2.28
C ALA A 272 27.10 -8.72 3.79
N ALA A 273 27.81 -7.73 4.32
CA ALA A 273 27.80 -7.41 5.75
C ALA A 273 26.51 -6.66 6.15
N SER A 274 26.01 -5.80 5.27
CA SER A 274 24.90 -4.91 5.58
C SER A 274 23.55 -5.62 5.54
N LYS A 275 22.63 -5.10 6.36
CA LYS A 275 21.22 -5.49 6.38
C LYS A 275 20.42 -4.65 5.38
N GLY A 276 19.12 -4.95 5.30
CA GLY A 276 18.16 -4.17 4.54
C GLY A 276 17.99 -2.73 5.04
N CYS A 277 17.03 -2.01 4.46
CA CYS A 277 16.73 -0.62 4.80
C CYS A 277 15.39 -0.48 5.53
N ASN A 278 15.03 0.71 6.02
CA ASN A 278 13.69 0.90 6.57
C ASN A 278 13.10 2.31 6.35
N SER A 279 11.77 2.40 6.42
CA SER A 279 11.00 3.65 6.52
C SER A 279 11.27 4.65 5.38
N TRP A 280 11.23 4.20 4.13
CA TRP A 280 11.34 5.08 2.95
C TRP A 280 9.95 5.45 2.43
N LEU A 281 9.67 6.75 2.32
CA LEU A 281 8.42 7.29 1.78
C LEU A 281 8.66 7.92 0.41
N PHE A 282 8.12 7.34 -0.65
CA PHE A 282 8.15 7.87 -2.01
C PHE A 282 6.80 8.51 -2.36
N LEU A 283 6.81 9.79 -2.71
CA LEU A 283 5.63 10.57 -3.08
C LEU A 283 5.72 11.07 -4.52
N ASN A 284 4.68 10.82 -5.34
CA ASN A 284 4.49 11.41 -6.67
C ASN A 284 5.66 11.17 -7.66
N GLN A 285 6.14 9.93 -7.73
CA GLN A 285 7.19 9.52 -8.68
C GLN A 285 6.59 9.37 -10.08
N SER A 286 7.28 9.86 -11.12
CA SER A 286 6.83 9.76 -12.51
C SER A 286 7.77 8.95 -13.38
N PHE A 287 7.24 7.94 -14.05
CA PHE A 287 8.01 7.03 -14.89
C PHE A 287 7.54 7.11 -16.34
N GLU A 288 8.41 7.51 -17.26
CA GLU A 288 8.21 7.40 -18.69
C GLU A 288 8.89 6.13 -19.21
N GLY A 289 8.07 5.14 -19.55
CA GLY A 289 8.55 3.93 -20.20
C GLY A 289 8.46 4.09 -21.71
N LYS A 290 9.58 4.26 -22.41
CA LYS A 290 9.73 3.74 -23.77
C LYS A 290 10.89 2.75 -23.79
N LEU A 291 10.63 1.63 -24.46
CA LEU A 291 11.68 0.81 -25.02
C LEU A 291 11.18 0.27 -26.37
N LEU A 292 11.82 0.70 -27.45
CA LEU A 292 11.71 0.12 -28.79
C LEU A 292 12.96 -0.75 -28.96
N ASP A 293 12.77 -2.01 -29.32
CA ASP A 293 13.76 -2.70 -30.13
C ASP A 293 13.13 -2.92 -31.51
N SER A 294 13.64 -2.23 -32.54
CA SER A 294 13.26 -2.47 -33.93
C SER A 294 14.01 -3.66 -34.54
N ASN A 295 14.99 -4.26 -33.86
CA ASN A 295 15.94 -5.24 -34.40
C ASN A 295 16.31 -6.41 -33.45
N LYS A 296 15.36 -6.93 -32.66
CA LYS A 296 15.42 -8.25 -31.97
C LYS A 296 16.80 -8.65 -31.37
N LYS A 297 17.38 -7.84 -30.49
CA LYS A 297 18.39 -8.25 -29.48
C LYS A 297 18.12 -7.50 -28.15
N GLU A 298 17.12 -8.00 -27.44
CA GLU A 298 16.33 -7.45 -26.34
C GLU A 298 17.06 -6.58 -25.29
N ILE A 299 16.56 -5.36 -25.08
CA ILE A 299 16.63 -4.69 -23.78
C ILE A 299 15.39 -5.15 -22.99
N GLN A 300 15.61 -5.65 -21.77
CA GLN A 300 14.56 -6.18 -20.89
C GLN A 300 13.78 -5.05 -20.19
N GLU A 301 12.60 -5.41 -19.70
CA GLU A 301 11.68 -4.60 -18.89
C GLU A 301 12.38 -3.57 -17.98
N THR A 302 11.85 -2.34 -17.97
CA THR A 302 12.30 -1.31 -17.03
C THR A 302 11.60 -1.52 -15.68
N LEU A 303 12.39 -1.72 -14.63
CA LEU A 303 11.90 -1.85 -13.26
C LEU A 303 11.72 -0.46 -12.66
N CYS A 304 10.51 -0.15 -12.18
CA CYS A 304 10.27 1.12 -11.49
C CYS A 304 10.96 1.13 -10.13
N PHE A 305 10.90 0.00 -9.44
CA PHE A 305 11.56 -0.21 -8.17
C PHE A 305 12.20 -1.61 -8.15
N ASP A 306 13.48 -1.72 -7.78
CA ASP A 306 14.18 -2.99 -7.57
C ASP A 306 14.75 -3.05 -6.14
N PHE A 307 14.12 -3.88 -5.31
CA PHE A 307 14.52 -4.18 -3.93
C PHE A 307 14.87 -5.66 -3.75
N SER A 308 15.22 -6.36 -4.83
CA SER A 308 15.51 -7.80 -4.77
C SER A 308 16.74 -8.19 -3.96
N GLU A 309 17.63 -7.24 -3.66
CA GLU A 309 18.85 -7.53 -2.88
C GLU A 309 18.59 -7.71 -1.38
N ALA A 310 17.54 -7.09 -0.80
CA ALA A 310 17.14 -7.29 0.60
C ALA A 310 15.88 -6.49 1.02
N ASP A 311 15.27 -6.95 2.13
CA ASP A 311 14.08 -6.36 2.75
C ASP A 311 14.27 -4.92 3.22
N CYS A 312 13.49 -4.03 2.61
CA CYS A 312 13.27 -2.67 3.06
C CYS A 312 11.93 -2.58 3.80
N THR A 313 11.96 -2.64 5.13
CA THR A 313 10.75 -2.64 5.97
C THR A 313 10.10 -1.26 6.04
N GLY A 314 8.77 -1.19 6.02
CA GLY A 314 8.04 0.08 6.16
C GLY A 314 8.19 1.03 4.97
N MET A 315 8.43 0.50 3.76
CA MET A 315 8.42 1.31 2.56
C MET A 315 6.98 1.73 2.21
N SER A 316 6.80 2.99 1.81
CA SER A 316 5.51 3.52 1.37
C SER A 316 5.65 4.26 0.05
N ILE A 317 4.80 3.91 -0.90
CA ILE A 317 4.80 4.47 -2.25
C ILE A 317 3.41 5.06 -2.49
N VAL A 318 3.37 6.38 -2.67
CA VAL A 318 2.13 7.17 -2.70
C VAL A 318 2.09 8.01 -3.96
N GLU A 319 1.00 7.92 -4.71
CA GLU A 319 0.78 8.59 -6.00
C GLU A 319 1.83 8.31 -7.10
N PRO A 320 2.40 7.10 -7.26
CA PRO A 320 3.29 6.85 -8.40
C PRO A 320 2.50 6.87 -9.71
N ARG A 321 3.11 7.41 -10.76
CA ARG A 321 2.49 7.55 -12.10
C ARG A 321 3.38 7.00 -13.20
N ILE A 322 2.76 6.42 -14.22
CA ILE A 322 3.43 6.05 -15.47
C ILE A 322 2.93 7.03 -16.52
N GLU A 323 3.82 7.88 -17.05
CA GLU A 323 3.46 8.87 -18.05
C GLU A 323 3.25 8.18 -19.42
N ASN A 324 2.07 8.44 -20.00
CA ASN A 324 1.50 7.69 -21.11
C ASN A 324 2.17 8.05 -22.44
N VAL A 325 2.99 7.14 -22.99
CA VAL A 325 3.49 7.18 -24.36
C VAL A 325 2.79 6.09 -25.18
N ASN A 326 1.49 6.24 -25.43
CA ASN A 326 0.71 5.45 -26.40
C ASN A 326 0.69 3.90 -26.21
N ASP A 327 0.94 3.35 -25.01
CA ASP A 327 1.02 1.90 -24.77
C ASP A 327 0.34 1.44 -23.47
N LYS A 328 -0.12 0.18 -23.44
CA LYS A 328 -0.67 -0.54 -22.27
C LYS A 328 0.46 -1.08 -21.36
N ARG A 329 1.23 -0.19 -20.71
CA ARG A 329 2.39 -0.59 -19.91
C ARG A 329 2.05 -0.82 -18.44
N VAL A 330 2.82 -1.73 -17.84
CA VAL A 330 2.77 -2.05 -16.41
C VAL A 330 4.11 -1.68 -15.78
N GLY A 331 4.11 -0.94 -14.67
CA GLY A 331 5.31 -0.65 -13.89
C GLY A 331 5.69 -1.83 -12.99
N ILE A 332 6.92 -2.33 -13.06
CA ILE A 332 7.30 -3.53 -12.30
C ILE A 332 8.00 -3.14 -11.00
N PHE A 333 7.49 -3.65 -9.88
CA PHE A 333 8.18 -3.74 -8.61
C PHE A 333 8.90 -5.08 -8.55
N ARG A 334 10.23 -5.08 -8.48
CA ARG A 334 10.97 -6.29 -8.15
C ARG A 334 11.19 -6.31 -6.65
N ARG A 335 10.50 -7.21 -5.98
CA ARG A 335 10.42 -7.28 -4.55
C ARG A 335 11.58 -8.05 -3.97
N GLY A 336 11.95 -7.58 -2.81
CA GLY A 336 12.42 -8.40 -1.72
C GLY A 336 12.13 -7.62 -0.46
N SER A 337 10.93 -7.01 -0.33
CA SER A 337 10.54 -6.06 0.73
C SER A 337 9.01 -5.96 0.92
N GLU A 338 8.57 -5.68 2.15
CA GLU A 338 7.17 -5.35 2.49
C GLU A 338 6.91 -3.85 2.25
N PHE A 339 5.97 -3.52 1.36
CA PHE A 339 5.62 -2.13 1.07
C PHE A 339 4.12 -1.85 1.04
N SER A 340 3.79 -0.62 1.40
CA SER A 340 2.46 -0.02 1.24
C SER A 340 2.38 0.78 -0.06
N TYR A 341 1.27 0.63 -0.79
CA TYR A 341 1.02 1.31 -2.06
C TYR A 341 -0.32 2.06 -2.00
N LYS A 342 -0.33 3.32 -2.45
CA LYS A 342 -1.55 4.15 -2.56
C LYS A 342 -1.46 5.04 -3.82
N SER A 343 -2.53 5.21 -4.60
CA SER A 343 -2.52 6.10 -5.78
C SER A 343 -3.91 6.61 -6.18
N GLY A 344 -4.14 7.92 -6.10
CA GLY A 344 -5.35 8.70 -6.40
C GLY A 344 -5.52 9.22 -7.81
N GLN A 345 -4.60 8.91 -8.71
CA GLN A 345 -4.58 9.54 -10.03
C GLN A 345 -5.70 9.06 -10.96
N TYR A 346 -6.42 10.03 -11.55
CA TYR A 346 -7.52 9.81 -12.48
C TYR A 346 -7.00 9.71 -13.92
N VAL A 347 -7.32 8.59 -14.57
CA VAL A 347 -7.22 8.37 -16.03
C VAL A 347 -5.85 7.92 -16.57
N SER A 348 -5.87 6.68 -17.10
CA SER A 348 -4.86 5.98 -17.90
C SER A 348 -3.53 5.64 -17.21
N VAL A 349 -3.22 4.34 -17.14
CA VAL A 349 -1.87 3.76 -16.99
C VAL A 349 -1.28 3.70 -15.56
N THR A 350 -1.92 3.03 -14.61
CA THR A 350 -1.27 2.63 -13.34
C THR A 350 -1.53 1.17 -12.99
N ASP A 351 -1.31 0.27 -13.94
CA ASP A 351 -1.01 -1.10 -13.57
C ASP A 351 0.45 -1.11 -13.13
N PHE A 352 0.69 -1.18 -11.83
CA PHE A 352 1.96 -1.73 -11.38
C PHE A 352 1.77 -3.22 -11.15
N THR A 353 2.80 -4.03 -11.36
CA THR A 353 2.84 -5.44 -10.94
C THR A 353 4.09 -5.72 -10.13
N ASP A 354 4.10 -6.79 -9.34
CA ASP A 354 5.36 -7.34 -8.87
C ASP A 354 6.04 -8.20 -9.95
N GLU A 355 7.22 -8.76 -9.65
CA GLU A 355 7.93 -9.64 -10.58
C GLU A 355 7.19 -10.94 -10.92
N ASN A 356 6.14 -11.28 -10.15
CA ASN A 356 5.29 -12.44 -10.38
C ASN A 356 4.00 -12.09 -11.14
N GLY A 357 3.86 -10.83 -11.58
CA GLY A 357 2.71 -10.36 -12.36
C GLY A 357 1.48 -10.00 -11.52
N ILE A 358 1.60 -9.93 -10.18
CA ILE A 358 0.49 -9.53 -9.33
C ILE A 358 0.32 -8.01 -9.41
N LYS A 359 -0.82 -7.57 -9.95
CA LYS A 359 -1.17 -6.15 -10.11
C LYS A 359 -1.31 -5.46 -8.74
N TYR A 360 -1.33 -4.12 -8.69
CA TYR A 360 -1.75 -3.30 -7.53
C TYR A 360 -2.94 -2.39 -7.90
N ILE A 361 -3.86 -2.16 -6.97
CA ILE A 361 -5.07 -1.34 -7.22
C ILE A 361 -4.73 0.16 -7.24
N GLY A 362 -5.12 0.86 -8.30
CA GLY A 362 -5.27 2.33 -8.31
C GLY A 362 -6.65 2.78 -7.79
N GLU A 363 -6.82 4.02 -7.33
CA GLU A 363 -8.00 4.50 -6.59
C GLU A 363 -9.36 4.54 -7.35
N ASN A 364 -9.42 4.18 -8.63
CA ASN A 364 -10.70 4.05 -9.36
C ASN A 364 -10.93 2.64 -9.94
N PRO A 365 -10.93 1.59 -9.11
CA PRO A 365 -11.29 0.28 -9.60
C PRO A 365 -12.76 0.30 -10.01
N ILE A 366 -13.11 -0.52 -11.00
CA ILE A 366 -14.52 -0.79 -11.28
C ILE A 366 -15.03 -1.67 -10.16
N VAL A 367 -16.03 -1.16 -9.46
CA VAL A 367 -16.72 -1.88 -8.41
C VAL A 367 -17.71 -2.82 -9.05
N LEU A 368 -17.41 -4.12 -9.01
CA LEU A 368 -18.32 -5.17 -9.46
C LEU A 368 -19.37 -5.51 -8.38
N LEU A 369 -19.05 -5.23 -7.12
CA LEU A 369 -19.88 -5.49 -5.95
C LEU A 369 -19.46 -4.57 -4.79
N ASP A 370 -20.39 -3.93 -4.09
CA ASP A 370 -20.15 -3.20 -2.82
C ASP A 370 -21.40 -3.34 -1.96
N GLU A 371 -21.47 -4.44 -1.22
CA GLU A 371 -22.66 -4.79 -0.44
C GLU A 371 -22.38 -4.58 1.05
N ASN A 372 -23.28 -3.84 1.71
CA ASN A 372 -23.31 -3.76 3.17
C ASN A 372 -24.29 -4.81 3.70
N LEU A 373 -23.74 -5.90 4.20
CA LEU A 373 -24.56 -7.03 4.61
C LEU A 373 -25.33 -6.75 5.90
N SER A 374 -25.06 -5.69 6.66
CA SER A 374 -25.85 -5.36 7.86
C SER A 374 -27.32 -5.03 7.58
N GLY A 375 -27.68 -4.67 6.34
CA GLY A 375 -29.05 -4.28 5.95
C GLY A 375 -29.87 -5.34 5.22
N ASP A 376 -29.23 -6.37 4.66
CA ASP A 376 -29.87 -7.31 3.73
C ASP A 376 -30.25 -8.66 4.33
N TYR A 377 -30.14 -8.81 5.66
CA TYR A 377 -30.50 -10.05 6.34
C TYR A 377 -31.59 -9.92 7.41
N LYS A 378 -32.37 -11.00 7.57
CA LYS A 378 -33.34 -11.19 8.65
C LYS A 378 -32.93 -12.41 9.48
N GLN A 379 -32.82 -12.24 10.80
CA GLN A 379 -32.57 -13.35 11.72
C GLN A 379 -33.88 -13.83 12.34
N ASP A 380 -33.97 -15.11 12.66
CA ASP A 380 -35.14 -15.74 13.30
C ASP A 380 -35.32 -15.38 14.79
N GLY A 381 -34.50 -14.46 15.30
CA GLY A 381 -34.53 -14.01 16.70
C GLY A 381 -34.16 -15.10 17.71
N LYS A 382 -33.76 -16.30 17.24
CA LYS A 382 -33.24 -17.35 18.11
C LYS A 382 -31.82 -16.97 18.52
N THR A 383 -31.48 -17.26 19.77
CA THR A 383 -30.08 -17.17 20.22
C THR A 383 -29.43 -18.51 19.94
N GLU A 384 -28.20 -18.49 19.42
CA GLU A 384 -27.44 -19.72 19.23
C GLU A 384 -27.34 -20.48 20.55
N SER A 385 -27.88 -21.70 20.60
CA SER A 385 -27.87 -22.55 21.80
C SER A 385 -27.27 -23.90 21.44
N THR A 386 -26.47 -24.45 22.35
CA THR A 386 -25.87 -25.79 22.20
C THR A 386 -26.77 -26.90 22.73
N ASN A 387 -27.89 -26.59 23.41
CA ASN A 387 -28.77 -27.62 23.95
C ASN A 387 -30.23 -27.15 24.16
N PRO A 388 -31.20 -27.55 23.32
CA PRO A 388 -31.00 -28.25 22.04
C PRO A 388 -30.19 -27.37 21.06
N TYR A 389 -29.50 -27.99 20.11
CA TYR A 389 -28.73 -27.24 19.12
C TYR A 389 -29.67 -26.43 18.22
N VAL A 390 -29.66 -25.10 18.39
CA VAL A 390 -30.48 -24.16 17.64
C VAL A 390 -29.53 -23.17 16.97
N ILE A 391 -29.42 -23.26 15.64
CA ILE A 391 -28.72 -22.24 14.84
C ILE A 391 -29.74 -21.16 14.46
N PRO A 392 -29.45 -19.87 14.72
CA PRO A 392 -30.26 -18.77 14.21
C PRO A 392 -30.26 -18.80 12.68
N GLN A 393 -31.43 -18.99 12.08
CA GLN A 393 -31.55 -18.97 10.63
C GLN A 393 -31.42 -17.53 10.13
N THR A 394 -30.53 -17.32 9.17
CA THR A 394 -30.35 -16.01 8.55
C THR A 394 -30.78 -16.01 7.09
N TYR A 395 -31.64 -15.06 6.77
CA TYR A 395 -32.33 -14.94 5.50
C TYR A 395 -31.79 -13.73 4.77
N VAL A 396 -31.17 -13.91 3.60
CA VAL A 396 -30.56 -12.80 2.86
C VAL A 396 -31.23 -12.57 1.53
N LYS A 397 -31.32 -11.30 1.14
CA LYS A 397 -31.80 -10.87 -0.17
C LYS A 397 -30.72 -11.13 -1.24
N ASN A 398 -31.07 -11.77 -2.36
CA ASN A 398 -30.27 -11.77 -3.61
C ASN A 398 -28.93 -12.54 -3.66
N LEU A 399 -28.62 -13.40 -2.69
CA LEU A 399 -27.37 -14.16 -2.71
C LEU A 399 -27.60 -15.67 -2.88
N GLU A 400 -26.63 -16.36 -3.50
CA GLU A 400 -26.69 -17.80 -3.70
C GLU A 400 -26.26 -18.53 -2.43
N SER A 401 -27.04 -19.50 -1.95
CA SER A 401 -26.65 -20.28 -0.76
C SER A 401 -25.40 -21.10 -1.04
N PHE A 402 -24.47 -21.10 -0.08
CA PHE A 402 -23.28 -21.94 -0.14
C PHE A 402 -23.20 -22.82 1.10
N ASN A 403 -23.07 -24.12 0.89
CA ASN A 403 -22.94 -25.11 1.94
C ASN A 403 -21.52 -25.68 1.94
N GLU A 404 -20.84 -25.70 3.08
CA GLU A 404 -19.47 -26.23 3.20
C GLU A 404 -19.36 -27.74 2.97
N ASN A 405 -20.47 -28.48 2.86
CA ASN A 405 -20.49 -29.92 2.60
C ASN A 405 -20.91 -30.26 1.17
N THR A 406 -21.72 -29.40 0.54
CA THR A 406 -22.35 -29.72 -0.75
C THR A 406 -22.10 -28.67 -1.84
N GLY A 407 -21.55 -27.49 -1.50
CA GLY A 407 -21.24 -26.42 -2.45
C GLY A 407 -22.41 -25.46 -2.69
N LEU A 408 -22.56 -24.98 -3.93
CA LEU A 408 -23.72 -24.19 -4.37
C LEU A 408 -24.95 -25.08 -4.47
N VAL A 409 -25.63 -25.35 -3.35
CA VAL A 409 -26.79 -26.25 -3.29
C VAL A 409 -27.95 -25.61 -2.53
N PRO A 410 -29.19 -25.87 -2.98
CA PRO A 410 -30.45 -25.40 -2.40
C PRO A 410 -30.71 -25.53 -0.90
N ASN A 411 -29.98 -26.42 -0.20
CA ASN A 411 -30.33 -26.75 1.18
C ASN A 411 -29.50 -25.91 2.18
N ALA A 412 -29.98 -24.69 2.44
CA ALA A 412 -29.39 -23.69 3.34
C ALA A 412 -29.58 -24.01 4.84
N TYR A 413 -29.64 -25.29 5.21
CA TYR A 413 -29.93 -25.71 6.60
C TYR A 413 -28.74 -25.50 7.56
N TYR A 414 -27.56 -25.10 7.06
CA TYR A 414 -26.31 -25.01 7.81
C TYR A 414 -25.47 -23.78 7.38
N PRO A 415 -24.53 -23.31 8.21
CA PRO A 415 -24.39 -21.92 8.67
C PRO A 415 -24.19 -20.87 7.57
N ASN A 416 -25.19 -19.98 7.43
CA ASN A 416 -25.10 -18.55 7.04
C ASN A 416 -23.97 -18.15 6.07
N LYS A 417 -23.85 -18.88 4.96
CA LYS A 417 -22.86 -18.64 3.90
C LYS A 417 -23.54 -18.40 2.56
N PHE A 418 -23.03 -17.38 1.88
CA PHE A 418 -23.58 -16.95 0.61
C PHE A 418 -22.47 -16.75 -0.39
N CYS A 419 -22.72 -17.13 -1.64
CA CYS A 419 -21.74 -17.01 -2.71
C CYS A 419 -22.14 -15.87 -3.66
N GLN A 420 -21.14 -15.15 -4.14
CA GLN A 420 -21.24 -14.26 -5.29
C GLN A 420 -20.30 -14.77 -6.36
N VAL A 421 -20.85 -15.12 -7.52
CA VAL A 421 -20.11 -15.79 -8.58
C VAL A 421 -19.70 -14.81 -9.67
N PHE A 422 -18.45 -14.94 -10.10
CA PHE A 422 -17.85 -14.15 -11.16
C PHE A 422 -17.30 -15.09 -12.23
N LYS A 423 -17.65 -14.85 -13.49
CA LYS A 423 -17.13 -15.56 -14.65
C LYS A 423 -15.79 -14.97 -15.06
N ILE A 424 -14.82 -15.84 -15.29
CA ILE A 424 -13.46 -15.52 -15.72
C ILE A 424 -13.38 -15.75 -17.23
N ASN A 425 -13.37 -14.66 -18.01
CA ASN A 425 -13.24 -14.70 -19.47
C ASN A 425 -11.77 -14.63 -19.92
N ASP A 426 -10.86 -14.10 -19.09
CA ASP A 426 -9.42 -14.04 -19.30
C ASP A 426 -8.70 -14.48 -18.02
N HIS A 427 -7.63 -15.27 -18.13
CA HIS A 427 -6.87 -15.79 -16.98
C HIS A 427 -5.70 -14.87 -16.59
N ASN A 428 -5.42 -13.84 -17.38
CA ASN A 428 -4.39 -12.83 -17.08
C ASN A 428 -4.94 -11.65 -16.25
N THR A 429 -6.11 -11.80 -15.65
CA THR A 429 -6.76 -10.80 -14.80
C THR A 429 -6.96 -11.35 -13.39
N SER A 430 -7.27 -10.46 -12.45
CA SER A 430 -7.48 -10.80 -11.05
C SER A 430 -8.66 -10.02 -10.49
N LEU A 431 -9.36 -10.63 -9.53
CA LEU A 431 -10.33 -9.90 -8.72
C LEU A 431 -9.67 -9.32 -7.49
N TRP A 432 -10.04 -8.10 -7.17
CA TRP A 432 -9.64 -7.46 -5.94
C TRP A 432 -10.78 -7.53 -4.95
N VAL A 433 -10.57 -8.25 -3.86
CA VAL A 433 -11.61 -8.47 -2.86
C VAL A 433 -11.23 -7.72 -1.61
N ARG A 434 -12.08 -6.78 -1.19
CA ARG A 434 -12.03 -6.15 0.13
C ARG A 434 -13.05 -6.81 1.05
N TRP A 435 -12.59 -7.28 2.20
CA TRP A 435 -13.39 -7.96 3.21
C TRP A 435 -13.03 -7.49 4.62
N HIS A 436 -13.86 -7.86 5.60
CA HIS A 436 -13.58 -7.68 7.02
C HIS A 436 -13.21 -9.03 7.66
N ARG A 437 -12.17 -9.08 8.52
CA ARG A 437 -11.59 -10.32 9.13
C ARG A 437 -10.95 -11.31 8.13
N PHE A 438 -11.75 -12.00 7.33
CA PHE A 438 -11.28 -12.98 6.32
C PHE A 438 -12.24 -13.05 5.13
N ALA A 439 -11.73 -13.44 3.96
CA ALA A 439 -12.49 -13.83 2.78
C ALA A 439 -12.43 -15.35 2.59
N GLU A 440 -13.52 -15.92 2.11
CA GLU A 440 -13.58 -17.32 1.66
C GLU A 440 -13.94 -17.30 0.17
N PHE A 441 -13.40 -18.23 -0.61
CA PHE A 441 -13.80 -18.40 -1.99
C PHE A 441 -13.61 -19.84 -2.47
N VAL A 442 -14.25 -20.13 -3.58
CA VAL A 442 -14.19 -21.39 -4.31
C VAL A 442 -13.98 -21.10 -5.79
N ILE A 443 -13.37 -22.03 -6.51
CA ILE A 443 -13.20 -21.96 -7.95
C ILE A 443 -14.00 -23.08 -8.63
N PHE A 444 -14.59 -22.76 -9.78
CA PHE A 444 -15.40 -23.69 -10.57
C PHE A 444 -14.81 -23.88 -11.95
N ASP A 445 -14.98 -25.09 -12.49
CA ASP A 445 -14.62 -25.42 -13.87
C ASP A 445 -15.65 -24.85 -14.89
N GLU A 446 -15.42 -25.13 -16.18
CA GLU A 446 -16.31 -24.72 -17.26
C GLU A 446 -17.74 -25.28 -17.14
N ASN A 447 -17.89 -26.42 -16.47
CA ASN A 447 -19.15 -27.12 -16.24
C ASN A 447 -19.85 -26.67 -14.94
N ARG A 448 -19.38 -25.58 -14.33
CA ARG A 448 -19.89 -25.02 -13.06
C ARG A 448 -19.72 -25.98 -11.86
N LYS A 449 -18.82 -26.96 -11.95
CA LYS A 449 -18.49 -27.84 -10.83
C LYS A 449 -17.36 -27.24 -10.01
N ILE A 450 -17.47 -27.34 -8.68
CA ILE A 450 -16.40 -26.91 -7.78
C ILE A 450 -15.16 -27.76 -8.03
N ILE A 451 -14.01 -27.11 -8.16
CA ILE A 451 -12.71 -27.78 -8.25
C ILE A 451 -12.28 -28.17 -6.83
N THR A 452 -12.23 -29.48 -6.56
CA THR A 452 -11.83 -30.05 -5.26
C THR A 452 -10.50 -30.79 -5.30
N ASP A 453 -9.85 -30.84 -6.47
CA ASP A 453 -8.52 -31.44 -6.64
C ASP A 453 -7.49 -30.69 -5.78
N ILE A 454 -6.90 -31.38 -4.81
CA ILE A 454 -5.95 -30.81 -3.85
C ILE A 454 -4.74 -30.19 -4.57
N THR A 455 -4.24 -30.79 -5.65
CA THR A 455 -3.08 -30.25 -6.39
C THR A 455 -3.43 -28.90 -7.03
N LYS A 456 -4.64 -28.78 -7.59
CA LYS A 456 -5.13 -27.53 -8.17
C LYS A 456 -5.44 -26.48 -7.11
N LEU A 457 -6.00 -26.89 -5.98
CA LEU A 457 -6.26 -25.98 -4.85
C LEU A 457 -4.95 -25.45 -4.26
N GLU A 458 -3.92 -26.28 -4.14
CA GLU A 458 -2.58 -25.84 -3.71
C GLU A 458 -1.92 -24.92 -4.75
N ALA A 459 -2.11 -25.17 -6.05
CA ALA A 459 -1.66 -24.23 -7.08
C ALA A 459 -2.37 -22.88 -6.96
N GLN A 460 -3.69 -22.89 -6.76
CA GLN A 460 -4.48 -21.68 -6.54
C GLN A 460 -4.08 -20.94 -5.25
N LYS A 461 -3.83 -21.68 -4.16
CA LYS A 461 -3.32 -21.13 -2.90
C LYS A 461 -1.99 -20.43 -3.13
N LYS A 462 -1.03 -21.06 -3.80
CA LYS A 462 0.28 -20.47 -4.08
C LYS A 462 0.22 -19.17 -4.89
N LEU A 463 -0.77 -19.03 -5.77
CA LEU A 463 -0.97 -17.78 -6.51
C LEU A 463 -1.43 -16.61 -5.61
N ILE A 464 -2.10 -16.90 -4.48
CA ILE A 464 -2.68 -15.91 -3.57
C ILE A 464 -1.82 -15.70 -2.32
N ASP A 465 -1.19 -16.76 -1.81
CA ASP A 465 -0.36 -16.81 -0.61
C ASP A 465 1.09 -16.37 -0.89
N TYR A 466 1.24 -15.25 -1.59
CA TYR A 466 2.56 -14.72 -1.95
C TYR A 466 3.14 -13.76 -0.88
N ARG A 467 2.40 -13.50 0.22
CA ARG A 467 2.79 -12.66 1.38
C ARG A 467 2.31 -13.27 2.71
N SER A 468 2.89 -14.42 3.09
CA SER A 468 2.48 -15.17 4.29
C SER A 468 2.67 -14.44 5.64
N GLY A 469 3.29 -13.26 5.66
CA GLY A 469 3.47 -12.42 6.86
C GLY A 469 2.28 -11.48 7.15
N ASP A 470 1.58 -11.02 6.11
CA ASP A 470 0.47 -10.05 6.22
C ASP A 470 -0.89 -10.75 6.46
N TYR A 471 -1.02 -11.98 5.95
CA TYR A 471 -2.23 -12.80 6.01
C TYR A 471 -1.85 -14.27 5.90
N TRP A 472 -2.78 -15.16 6.28
CA TRP A 472 -2.71 -16.60 6.07
C TRP A 472 -3.69 -17.00 4.97
N VAL A 473 -3.33 -18.06 4.23
CA VAL A 473 -4.20 -18.68 3.22
C VAL A 473 -4.28 -20.17 3.49
N ASP A 474 -5.49 -20.70 3.69
CA ASP A 474 -5.69 -22.10 4.01
C ASP A 474 -6.82 -22.73 3.20
N VAL A 475 -6.65 -24.00 2.84
CA VAL A 475 -7.72 -24.84 2.31
C VAL A 475 -8.49 -25.41 3.50
N THR A 476 -9.55 -24.71 3.88
CA THR A 476 -10.30 -25.01 5.12
C THR A 476 -11.21 -26.22 5.01
N ASN A 477 -11.63 -26.58 3.80
CA ASN A 477 -12.36 -27.81 3.54
C ASN A 477 -12.01 -28.37 2.15
N PRO A 478 -11.12 -29.38 2.07
CA PRO A 478 -10.72 -29.98 0.80
C PRO A 478 -11.87 -30.64 0.04
N GLN A 479 -12.91 -31.14 0.75
CA GLN A 479 -14.04 -31.83 0.11
C GLN A 479 -14.92 -30.88 -0.71
N VAL A 480 -14.88 -29.57 -0.42
CA VAL A 480 -15.69 -28.54 -1.11
C VAL A 480 -14.81 -27.40 -1.61
N GLY A 481 -13.49 -27.60 -1.66
CA GLY A 481 -12.51 -26.72 -2.30
C GLY A 481 -12.46 -25.29 -1.74
N VAL A 482 -12.86 -25.07 -0.48
CA VAL A 482 -12.94 -23.73 0.11
C VAL A 482 -11.55 -23.25 0.49
N ILE A 483 -11.11 -22.17 -0.15
CA ILE A 483 -9.88 -21.44 0.19
C ILE A 483 -10.28 -20.22 1.02
N ARG A 484 -9.62 -20.07 2.17
CA ARG A 484 -9.84 -18.95 3.09
C ARG A 484 -8.57 -18.11 3.17
N VAL A 485 -8.73 -16.80 3.13
CA VAL A 485 -7.66 -15.81 3.25
C VAL A 485 -8.02 -14.87 4.38
N GLY A 486 -7.18 -14.77 5.41
CA GLY A 486 -7.48 -13.97 6.59
C GLY A 486 -6.24 -13.40 7.26
N ALA A 487 -6.42 -12.47 8.18
CA ALA A 487 -5.32 -11.84 8.92
C ALA A 487 -5.60 -11.89 10.43
N PRO A 488 -4.56 -11.77 11.28
CA PRO A 488 -4.72 -11.94 12.73
C PRO A 488 -5.57 -10.86 13.43
N ALA A 489 -5.75 -9.68 12.84
CA ALA A 489 -6.55 -8.59 13.42
C ALA A 489 -7.94 -8.44 12.76
N ASN A 490 -8.96 -7.98 13.51
CA ASN A 490 -10.29 -7.68 12.97
C ASN A 490 -10.31 -6.30 12.28
N ASN A 491 -9.88 -6.23 11.02
CA ASN A 491 -9.88 -5.01 10.21
C ASN A 491 -10.37 -5.30 8.78
N ASP A 492 -10.44 -4.24 7.96
CA ASP A 492 -10.66 -4.37 6.52
C ASP A 492 -9.34 -4.69 5.81
N TYR A 493 -9.37 -5.70 4.94
CA TYR A 493 -8.23 -6.15 4.15
C TYR A 493 -8.58 -6.16 2.67
N VAL A 494 -7.59 -6.07 1.80
CA VAL A 494 -7.75 -6.13 0.34
C VAL A 494 -6.68 -7.04 -0.25
N ASN A 495 -7.08 -8.10 -0.95
CA ASN A 495 -6.14 -8.95 -1.72
C ASN A 495 -6.55 -9.10 -3.18
N SER A 496 -5.53 -9.34 -4.00
CA SER A 496 -5.66 -9.76 -5.40
C SER A 496 -5.84 -11.27 -5.46
N PHE A 497 -6.88 -11.71 -6.17
CA PHE A 497 -7.22 -13.12 -6.41
C PHE A 497 -6.98 -13.41 -7.90
N PRO A 498 -5.75 -13.81 -8.29
CA PRO A 498 -5.47 -14.44 -9.58
C PRO A 498 -6.09 -15.84 -9.66
N PHE A 499 -6.15 -16.42 -10.87
CA PHE A 499 -6.84 -17.69 -11.10
C PHE A 499 -5.97 -18.70 -11.86
N ILE A 500 -6.07 -19.97 -11.48
CA ILE A 500 -5.52 -21.07 -12.29
C ILE A 500 -6.26 -21.18 -13.64
N PRO A 501 -5.62 -21.66 -14.72
CA PRO A 501 -6.23 -21.76 -16.06
C PRO A 501 -7.54 -22.56 -16.12
N GLU A 502 -7.71 -23.52 -15.22
CA GLU A 502 -8.89 -24.39 -15.13
C GLU A 502 -10.09 -23.71 -14.48
N ALA A 503 -9.90 -22.64 -13.71
CA ALA A 503 -10.97 -21.93 -13.05
C ALA A 503 -11.71 -21.03 -14.05
N LYS A 504 -12.94 -21.40 -14.45
CA LYS A 504 -13.80 -20.55 -15.31
C LYS A 504 -14.71 -19.63 -14.52
N TYR A 505 -14.93 -19.93 -13.24
CA TYR A 505 -15.66 -19.07 -12.35
C TYR A 505 -15.00 -19.05 -10.98
N VAL A 506 -15.17 -17.95 -10.26
CA VAL A 506 -14.82 -17.83 -8.84
C VAL A 506 -16.06 -17.42 -8.07
N GLY A 507 -16.31 -18.13 -6.98
CA GLY A 507 -17.36 -17.82 -6.03
C GLY A 507 -16.77 -17.23 -4.77
N ILE A 508 -17.06 -15.96 -4.49
CA ILE A 508 -16.65 -15.32 -3.24
C ILE A 508 -17.71 -15.63 -2.18
N ILE A 509 -17.29 -16.37 -1.14
CA ILE A 509 -18.14 -16.78 -0.03
C ILE A 509 -18.14 -15.69 1.04
N GLN A 510 -19.34 -15.29 1.42
CA GLN A 510 -19.65 -14.31 2.43
C GLN A 510 -20.24 -15.01 3.65
N ARG A 511 -19.88 -14.53 4.84
CA ARG A 511 -20.54 -14.87 6.10
C ARG A 511 -21.10 -13.61 6.73
N ILE A 512 -22.20 -13.75 7.45
CA ILE A 512 -22.82 -12.64 8.17
C ILE A 512 -22.15 -12.49 9.54
N TYR A 513 -21.67 -11.30 9.83
CA TYR A 513 -21.14 -10.89 11.13
C TYR A 513 -21.27 -9.37 11.27
N ASP A 514 -21.13 -8.85 12.48
CA ASP A 514 -21.16 -7.41 12.75
C ASP A 514 -20.12 -6.67 11.90
N LYS A 515 -20.57 -5.67 11.12
CA LYS A 515 -19.75 -4.89 10.17
C LYS A 515 -19.24 -5.68 8.95
N ALA A 516 -19.90 -6.79 8.59
CA ALA A 516 -19.61 -7.50 7.34
C ALA A 516 -19.79 -6.59 6.11
N ARG A 517 -18.69 -6.35 5.41
CA ARG A 517 -18.65 -5.63 4.14
C ARG A 517 -17.86 -6.44 3.14
N LEU A 518 -18.45 -6.69 1.97
CA LEU A 518 -17.73 -7.23 0.83
C LEU A 518 -17.73 -6.22 -0.29
N LYS A 519 -16.54 -5.91 -0.79
CA LYS A 519 -16.37 -5.11 -1.99
C LYS A 519 -15.47 -5.84 -2.98
N VAL A 520 -15.99 -6.14 -4.16
CA VAL A 520 -15.26 -6.80 -5.25
C VAL A 520 -15.00 -5.78 -6.35
N MET A 521 -13.75 -5.72 -6.77
CA MET A 521 -13.18 -4.66 -7.59
C MET A 521 -12.33 -5.27 -8.71
N MET A 522 -12.22 -4.55 -9.83
CA MET A 522 -11.29 -4.89 -10.92
C MET A 522 -10.67 -3.63 -11.51
N ASN A 523 -9.55 -3.77 -12.22
CA ASN A 523 -8.95 -2.65 -12.94
C ASN A 523 -9.81 -2.25 -14.14
N LYS A 524 -9.78 -0.96 -14.51
CA LYS A 524 -10.60 -0.43 -15.62
C LYS A 524 -10.25 -1.03 -16.98
N GLU A 525 -9.01 -1.47 -17.18
CA GLU A 525 -8.60 -2.16 -18.40
C GLU A 525 -9.10 -3.61 -18.51
N ASP A 526 -9.59 -4.17 -17.40
CA ASP A 526 -10.07 -5.55 -17.32
C ASP A 526 -11.60 -5.65 -17.51
N ILE A 527 -12.26 -4.59 -17.99
CA ILE A 527 -13.68 -4.60 -18.38
C ILE A 527 -13.94 -5.74 -19.38
N GLY A 528 -14.97 -6.54 -19.09
CA GLY A 528 -15.38 -7.68 -19.93
C GLY A 528 -14.51 -8.94 -19.75
N LYS A 529 -13.37 -8.84 -19.05
CA LYS A 529 -12.53 -10.00 -18.72
C LYS A 529 -13.05 -10.77 -17.51
N ILE A 530 -13.74 -10.09 -16.59
CA ILE A 530 -14.45 -10.70 -15.47
C ILE A 530 -15.84 -10.08 -15.35
N GLU A 531 -16.85 -10.92 -15.15
CA GLU A 531 -18.25 -10.49 -15.10
C GLU A 531 -18.96 -11.16 -13.93
N LYS A 532 -19.76 -10.39 -13.17
CA LYS A 532 -20.66 -10.96 -12.15
C LYS A 532 -21.75 -11.77 -12.85
N VAL A 533 -21.94 -13.01 -12.45
CA VAL A 533 -22.95 -13.92 -13.01
C VAL A 533 -23.82 -14.52 -11.92
N LYS A 534 -25.02 -14.95 -12.29
CA LYS A 534 -25.90 -15.76 -11.45
C LYS A 534 -25.83 -17.20 -11.94
N PHE A 535 -25.49 -18.14 -11.06
CA PHE A 535 -25.68 -19.56 -11.27
C PHE A 535 -27.13 -19.97 -11.01
N LEU A 536 -27.75 -19.39 -9.98
CA LEU A 536 -29.16 -19.56 -9.61
C LEU A 536 -29.97 -18.34 -10.06
N SER A 537 -31.11 -18.56 -10.75
CA SER A 537 -31.98 -17.49 -11.26
C SER A 537 -32.89 -16.89 -10.18
N ILE A 538 -32.29 -16.43 -9.07
CA ILE A 538 -33.01 -15.85 -7.93
C ILE A 538 -33.43 -14.41 -8.28
N PRO A 539 -34.72 -14.03 -8.09
CA PRO A 539 -35.19 -12.65 -8.24
C PRO A 539 -34.49 -11.65 -7.31
N GLU A 540 -34.47 -10.37 -7.70
CA GLU A 540 -33.74 -9.30 -7.00
C GLU A 540 -34.40 -8.80 -5.70
N ASP A 541 -35.51 -9.39 -5.27
CA ASP A 541 -36.27 -8.96 -4.10
C ASP A 541 -36.79 -10.11 -3.23
N THR A 542 -36.18 -11.29 -3.33
CA THR A 542 -36.57 -12.49 -2.57
C THR A 542 -35.57 -12.86 -1.49
N TYR A 543 -36.08 -13.34 -0.35
CA TYR A 543 -35.28 -14.00 0.68
C TYR A 543 -35.27 -15.53 0.48
N ALA A 544 -34.22 -16.20 0.93
CA ALA A 544 -34.15 -17.65 1.04
C ALA A 544 -35.28 -18.25 1.89
N LEU A 545 -35.57 -19.55 1.79
CA LEU A 545 -36.25 -20.30 2.86
C LEU A 545 -35.95 -21.79 2.78
N ALA A 546 -36.16 -22.49 3.91
CA ALA A 546 -36.23 -23.94 3.94
C ALA A 546 -37.43 -24.46 3.14
N ASP A 547 -37.40 -25.74 2.81
CA ASP A 547 -38.26 -26.42 1.84
C ASP A 547 -39.78 -26.24 2.04
N ASP A 548 -40.23 -25.82 3.22
CA ASP A 548 -41.64 -25.70 3.58
C ASP A 548 -41.92 -24.46 4.45
N LEU A 549 -42.80 -23.60 3.96
CA LEU A 549 -43.31 -22.39 4.64
C LEU A 549 -44.21 -22.69 5.84
N SER A 550 -44.76 -23.90 5.90
CA SER A 550 -45.54 -24.40 7.04
C SER A 550 -44.67 -25.02 8.13
N SER A 551 -43.34 -25.09 7.93
CA SER A 551 -42.44 -25.67 8.92
C SER A 551 -42.46 -24.88 10.23
N SER A 552 -42.43 -25.61 11.35
CA SER A 552 -42.33 -25.02 12.69
C SER A 552 -41.04 -24.21 12.89
N ASN A 553 -40.05 -24.34 12.00
CA ASN A 553 -38.81 -23.56 12.01
C ASN A 553 -39.03 -22.08 11.71
N LEU A 554 -40.10 -21.74 10.97
CA LEU A 554 -40.50 -20.37 10.62
C LEU A 554 -41.45 -19.74 11.66
N SER A 555 -41.85 -20.49 12.69
CA SER A 555 -42.62 -19.93 13.80
C SER A 555 -41.80 -18.86 14.53
N GLY A 556 -42.44 -17.73 14.84
CA GLY A 556 -41.77 -16.59 15.48
C GLY A 556 -41.15 -15.57 14.53
N PHE A 557 -41.29 -15.71 13.21
CA PHE A 557 -40.91 -14.64 12.28
C PHE A 557 -42.05 -13.64 12.04
N ASN A 558 -41.70 -12.36 12.03
CA ASN A 558 -42.62 -11.30 11.62
C ASN A 558 -42.39 -10.96 10.15
N PHE A 559 -43.24 -11.46 9.24
CA PHE A 559 -43.19 -11.15 7.82
C PHE A 559 -44.20 -10.06 7.48
N ASN A 560 -43.81 -9.09 6.66
CA ASN A 560 -44.78 -8.16 6.09
C ASN A 560 -45.50 -8.81 4.90
N THR A 561 -46.78 -8.48 4.73
CA THR A 561 -47.50 -8.77 3.49
C THR A 561 -46.72 -8.19 2.30
N GLY A 562 -46.55 -8.99 1.25
CA GLY A 562 -45.78 -8.66 0.05
C GLY A 562 -44.31 -9.06 0.08
N GLU A 563 -43.76 -9.50 1.23
CA GLU A 563 -42.40 -10.07 1.26
C GLU A 563 -42.33 -11.32 0.37
N LYS A 564 -41.25 -11.43 -0.41
CA LYS A 564 -41.04 -12.56 -1.33
C LYS A 564 -39.98 -13.52 -0.81
N LEU A 565 -40.22 -14.79 -1.08
CA LEU A 565 -39.58 -15.92 -0.45
C LEU A 565 -39.25 -16.95 -1.55
N TYR A 566 -37.98 -17.26 -1.78
CA TYR A 566 -37.52 -18.17 -2.82
C TYR A 566 -37.13 -19.54 -2.26
N ASN A 567 -37.88 -20.57 -2.64
CA ASN A 567 -37.58 -21.95 -2.27
C ASN A 567 -36.58 -22.54 -3.26
N PHE A 568 -35.39 -22.87 -2.78
CA PHE A 568 -34.31 -23.32 -3.64
C PHE A 568 -34.50 -24.75 -4.17
N ASN A 569 -35.25 -25.62 -3.49
CA ASN A 569 -35.50 -26.98 -3.95
C ASN A 569 -36.51 -27.01 -5.10
N THR A 570 -37.50 -26.12 -5.06
CA THR A 570 -38.56 -26.05 -6.07
C THR A 570 -38.30 -24.96 -7.11
N HIS A 571 -37.35 -24.07 -6.87
CA HIS A 571 -37.07 -22.88 -7.67
C HIS A 571 -38.29 -21.95 -7.84
N LYS A 572 -39.20 -21.95 -6.87
CA LYS A 572 -40.42 -21.14 -6.89
C LYS A 572 -40.34 -19.97 -5.94
N THR A 573 -41.03 -18.89 -6.28
CA THR A 573 -41.14 -17.70 -5.43
C THR A 573 -42.52 -17.65 -4.79
N SER A 574 -42.54 -17.68 -3.46
CA SER A 574 -43.71 -17.43 -2.65
C SER A 574 -43.81 -15.96 -2.26
N ILE A 575 -45.00 -15.37 -2.34
CA ILE A 575 -45.28 -14.00 -1.87
C ILE A 575 -46.19 -14.09 -0.66
N ILE A 576 -45.79 -13.50 0.47
CA ILE A 576 -46.60 -13.47 1.68
C ILE A 576 -47.88 -12.69 1.43
N LYS A 577 -49.04 -13.36 1.52
CA LYS A 577 -50.36 -12.73 1.40
C LYS A 577 -50.80 -12.13 2.73
N GLU A 578 -50.72 -12.94 3.78
CA GLU A 578 -51.09 -12.52 5.12
C GLU A 578 -50.17 -13.21 6.12
N SER A 579 -49.46 -12.41 6.91
CA SER A 579 -48.81 -12.90 8.12
C SER A 579 -49.79 -12.74 9.27
N GLY A 580 -50.12 -13.83 9.96
CA GLY A 580 -51.14 -13.73 11.00
C GLY A 580 -52.25 -14.78 10.96
N VAL A 581 -52.28 -15.68 9.97
CA VAL A 581 -53.43 -16.58 9.80
C VAL A 581 -53.43 -17.63 10.91
N PRO A 582 -54.48 -17.70 11.74
CA PRO A 582 -54.52 -18.59 12.90
C PRO A 582 -54.55 -20.04 12.43
N VAL A 583 -53.41 -20.72 12.52
CA VAL A 583 -53.30 -22.17 12.34
C VAL A 583 -52.76 -22.75 13.64
N SER A 584 -53.43 -23.76 14.18
CA SER A 584 -53.12 -24.29 15.50
C SER A 584 -51.74 -24.97 15.54
N LEU A 585 -50.74 -24.30 16.11
CA LEU A 585 -49.51 -24.93 16.57
C LEU A 585 -49.75 -25.42 18.01
N LEU A 586 -50.19 -26.66 18.16
CA LEU A 586 -50.51 -27.26 19.46
C LEU A 586 -49.21 -27.49 20.26
N GLY A 587 -49.24 -27.21 21.57
CA GLY A 587 -48.15 -27.55 22.49
C GLY A 587 -47.59 -26.41 23.34
N TYR A 588 -48.11 -25.18 23.18
CA TYR A 588 -47.77 -24.05 24.06
C TYR A 588 -48.96 -23.70 24.97
N THR A 589 -48.74 -23.66 26.28
CA THR A 589 -49.73 -23.17 27.26
C THR A 589 -49.11 -22.08 28.13
N VAL A 590 -49.94 -21.16 28.63
CA VAL A 590 -49.48 -20.05 29.48
C VAL A 590 -50.26 -19.96 30.77
N ASP A 591 -49.56 -19.55 31.84
CA ASP A 591 -50.19 -19.03 33.05
C ASP A 591 -50.17 -17.50 32.97
N ALA A 592 -51.34 -16.86 33.16
CA ALA A 592 -51.46 -15.41 33.17
C ALA A 592 -52.32 -14.93 34.35
N THR A 593 -51.91 -13.83 34.99
CA THR A 593 -52.73 -13.17 36.01
C THR A 593 -53.75 -12.26 35.34
N ASN A 594 -55.00 -12.27 35.80
CA ASN A 594 -56.07 -11.45 35.23
C ASN A 594 -55.66 -9.96 35.19
N GLY A 595 -55.68 -9.35 34.00
CA GLY A 595 -55.24 -7.96 33.77
C GLY A 595 -53.73 -7.72 33.63
N SER A 596 -52.88 -8.75 33.71
CA SER A 596 -51.41 -8.63 33.59
C SER A 596 -50.92 -8.77 32.15
N ARG A 597 -50.09 -7.82 31.68
CA ARG A 597 -49.40 -7.87 30.37
C ARG A 597 -48.24 -8.89 30.30
N THR A 598 -48.02 -9.62 31.39
CA THR A 598 -46.95 -10.60 31.53
C THR A 598 -47.56 -11.96 31.78
N PHE A 599 -47.08 -12.98 31.05
CA PHE A 599 -47.49 -14.37 31.18
C PHE A 599 -46.27 -15.30 31.13
N THR A 600 -46.44 -16.50 31.69
CA THR A 600 -45.38 -17.50 31.80
C THR A 600 -45.72 -18.71 30.94
N VAL A 601 -44.80 -19.10 30.05
CA VAL A 601 -44.95 -20.32 29.24
C VAL A 601 -44.78 -21.55 30.13
N LYS A 602 -45.81 -22.38 30.18
CA LYS A 602 -45.91 -23.58 31.04
C LYS A 602 -45.58 -24.87 30.29
N THR A 603 -46.00 -24.96 29.02
CA THR A 603 -45.60 -26.04 28.10
C THR A 603 -45.15 -25.41 26.78
N GLY A 604 -44.27 -26.11 26.04
CA GLY A 604 -43.63 -25.60 24.83
C GLY A 604 -42.22 -25.05 25.06
N ASP A 605 -41.48 -24.82 23.99
CA ASP A 605 -40.10 -24.31 24.03
C ASP A 605 -40.09 -22.78 23.96
N PRO A 606 -39.88 -22.06 25.07
CA PRO A 606 -39.90 -20.60 25.10
C PRO A 606 -38.76 -20.00 24.25
N GLU A 607 -37.70 -20.76 23.95
CA GLU A 607 -36.62 -20.29 23.09
C GLU A 607 -37.02 -20.12 21.63
N LYS A 608 -38.13 -20.75 21.20
CA LYS A 608 -38.69 -20.56 19.85
C LYS A 608 -39.54 -19.30 19.70
N LEU A 609 -39.74 -18.53 20.77
CA LEU A 609 -40.56 -17.31 20.77
C LEU A 609 -39.68 -16.06 20.74
N SER A 610 -39.80 -15.25 19.68
CA SER A 610 -38.98 -14.07 19.43
C SER A 610 -39.70 -12.76 19.77
N LEU A 611 -38.94 -11.69 20.02
CA LEU A 611 -39.52 -10.35 20.16
C LEU A 611 -40.26 -9.94 18.89
N GLY A 612 -41.47 -9.41 19.06
CA GLY A 612 -42.34 -9.02 17.95
C GLY A 612 -43.19 -10.15 17.37
N THR A 613 -42.99 -11.41 17.80
CA THR A 613 -43.87 -12.54 17.44
C THR A 613 -45.32 -12.21 17.82
N ILE A 614 -46.23 -12.41 16.87
CA ILE A 614 -47.66 -12.33 17.11
C ILE A 614 -48.15 -13.71 17.53
N PHE A 615 -49.06 -13.76 18.48
CA PHE A 615 -49.74 -14.99 18.88
C PHE A 615 -51.17 -14.69 19.31
N TYR A 616 -51.99 -15.72 19.39
CA TYR A 616 -53.37 -15.61 19.79
C TYR A 616 -53.65 -16.46 21.02
N ILE A 617 -54.40 -15.89 21.95
CA ILE A 617 -54.94 -16.60 23.11
C ILE A 617 -56.46 -16.54 23.01
N ASN A 618 -57.11 -17.68 23.18
CA ASN A 618 -58.54 -17.74 23.32
C ASN A 618 -58.92 -17.24 24.72
N THR A 619 -59.93 -16.37 24.78
CA THR A 619 -60.41 -15.77 26.01
C THR A 619 -61.91 -15.95 26.10
N VAL A 620 -62.50 -15.67 27.27
CA VAL A 620 -63.96 -15.73 27.48
C VAL A 620 -64.74 -14.83 26.49
N GLY A 621 -64.09 -13.80 25.93
CA GLY A 621 -64.65 -12.88 24.92
C GLY A 621 -64.27 -13.19 23.46
N GLY A 622 -63.62 -14.32 23.19
CA GLY A 622 -63.12 -14.71 21.87
C GLY A 622 -61.59 -14.72 21.76
N THR A 623 -61.07 -14.97 20.56
CA THR A 623 -59.63 -15.02 20.28
C THR A 623 -59.02 -13.62 20.23
N VAL A 624 -58.04 -13.35 21.08
CA VAL A 624 -57.36 -12.04 21.17
C VAL A 624 -55.94 -12.16 20.61
N ARG A 625 -55.53 -11.15 19.85
CA ARG A 625 -54.19 -11.02 19.25
C ARG A 625 -53.21 -10.32 20.19
N PHE A 626 -52.03 -10.89 20.36
CA PHE A 626 -50.94 -10.35 21.18
C PHE A 626 -49.67 -10.22 20.36
N LYS A 627 -48.76 -9.33 20.80
CA LYS A 627 -47.40 -9.19 20.25
C LYS A 627 -46.39 -9.21 21.39
N ILE A 628 -45.39 -10.09 21.31
CA ILE A 628 -44.30 -10.16 22.29
C ILE A 628 -43.47 -8.87 22.22
N VAL A 629 -43.24 -8.21 23.34
CA VAL A 629 -42.42 -6.99 23.44
C VAL A 629 -41.20 -7.17 24.34
N GLU A 630 -41.22 -8.14 25.26
CA GLU A 630 -40.08 -8.49 26.10
C GLU A 630 -40.10 -10.00 26.42
N LYS A 631 -38.93 -10.60 26.63
CA LYS A 631 -38.77 -12.00 27.04
C LYS A 631 -37.63 -12.14 28.05
N LYS A 632 -37.90 -12.85 29.15
CA LYS A 632 -36.90 -13.21 30.16
C LYS A 632 -37.10 -14.67 30.58
N GLY A 633 -36.38 -15.59 29.94
CA GLY A 633 -36.59 -17.02 30.10
C GLY A 633 -37.97 -17.45 29.59
N ASN A 634 -38.76 -18.11 30.44
CA ASN A 634 -40.14 -18.51 30.14
C ASN A 634 -41.17 -17.38 30.37
N VAL A 635 -40.75 -16.21 30.86
CA VAL A 635 -41.63 -15.06 31.08
C VAL A 635 -41.66 -14.19 29.83
N ILE A 636 -42.87 -13.90 29.35
CA ILE A 636 -43.11 -13.11 28.14
C ILE A 636 -44.00 -11.93 28.50
N THR A 637 -43.62 -10.74 28.05
CA THR A 637 -44.43 -9.52 28.16
C THR A 637 -44.99 -9.18 26.78
N ALA A 638 -46.27 -8.86 26.70
CA ALA A 638 -46.95 -8.52 25.46
C ALA A 638 -47.81 -7.25 25.54
N ASN A 639 -48.14 -6.69 24.38
CA ASN A 639 -49.13 -5.63 24.28
C ASN A 639 -50.54 -6.22 24.31
N MET A 640 -51.31 -5.92 25.36
CA MET A 640 -52.75 -6.26 25.44
C MET A 640 -53.63 -5.08 25.03
N PRO A 641 -54.61 -5.31 24.13
CA PRO A 641 -55.72 -4.38 23.95
C PRO A 641 -56.81 -4.60 25.03
N SER A 642 -56.83 -3.76 26.07
CA SER A 642 -57.88 -3.70 27.14
C SER A 642 -58.08 -5.01 27.96
N PRO A 643 -58.85 -5.05 29.07
CA PRO A 643 -58.77 -6.14 30.05
C PRO A 643 -59.49 -7.40 29.53
N ALA A 644 -58.75 -8.26 28.83
CA ALA A 644 -59.19 -9.61 28.51
C ALA A 644 -58.94 -10.52 29.72
N ALA A 645 -60.00 -11.19 30.20
CA ALA A 645 -59.88 -12.22 31.22
C ALA A 645 -59.33 -13.50 30.57
N MET A 646 -58.08 -13.83 30.89
CA MET A 646 -57.43 -15.04 30.38
C MET A 646 -57.70 -16.22 31.32
N VAL A 647 -58.06 -17.36 30.73
CA VAL A 647 -58.12 -18.67 31.41
C VAL A 647 -56.91 -19.47 30.90
N ASP A 648 -56.40 -20.45 31.64
CA ASP A 648 -55.32 -21.34 31.21
C ASP A 648 -55.66 -21.95 29.84
N GLU A 649 -55.11 -21.37 28.76
CA GLU A 649 -55.48 -21.72 27.39
C GLU A 649 -54.25 -21.93 26.50
N ALA A 650 -54.43 -22.74 25.46
CA ALA A 650 -53.41 -23.00 24.45
C ALA A 650 -53.11 -21.72 23.66
N ILE A 651 -51.83 -21.40 23.46
CA ILE A 651 -51.43 -20.36 22.52
C ILE A 651 -51.52 -20.94 21.10
N THR A 652 -52.11 -20.17 20.18
CA THR A 652 -51.99 -20.44 18.75
C THR A 652 -51.09 -19.41 18.09
N PHE A 653 -50.16 -19.87 17.25
CA PHE A 653 -49.27 -19.00 16.50
C PHE A 653 -49.80 -18.83 15.07
N PRO A 654 -49.76 -17.62 14.51
CA PRO A 654 -50.06 -17.44 13.11
C PRO A 654 -49.06 -18.17 12.22
N LEU A 655 -49.56 -18.87 11.21
CA LEU A 655 -48.78 -19.19 10.02
C LEU A 655 -48.95 -18.07 8.99
N CYS A 656 -47.99 -17.97 8.07
CA CYS A 656 -48.13 -17.08 6.92
C CYS A 656 -48.89 -17.80 5.81
N THR A 657 -49.84 -17.13 5.18
CA THR A 657 -50.35 -17.56 3.87
C THR A 657 -49.53 -16.93 2.78
N TYR A 658 -49.43 -17.62 1.65
CA TYR A 658 -48.61 -17.20 0.52
C TYR A 658 -49.19 -17.72 -0.79
N ASP A 659 -48.86 -17.01 -1.87
CA ASP A 659 -49.01 -17.53 -3.22
C ASP A 659 -47.65 -17.95 -3.75
N THR A 660 -47.57 -19.16 -4.30
CA THR A 660 -46.35 -19.66 -4.95
C THR A 660 -46.47 -19.52 -6.46
N TYR A 661 -45.50 -18.85 -7.06
CA TYR A 661 -45.37 -18.61 -8.49
C TYR A 661 -44.20 -19.39 -9.08
#